data_AF-A0A1W9UBU3-F1
#
_entry.id   AF-A0A1W9UBU3-F1
#
_cell.length_a   1.000
_cell.length_b   1.000
_cell.length_c   1.000
_cell.angle_alpha   90.00
_cell.angle_beta   90.00
_cell.angle_gamma   90.00
#
_symmetry.space_group_name_H-M   'P 1'
#
loop_
_entity.id
_entity.type
_entity.pdbx_description
1 polymer ?
#
loop_
_entity_poly.entity_id
_entity_poly.type
_entity_poly.pdbx_seq_one_letter_code
_entity_poly.pdbx_strand_id
1 'polypeptide(L)'
;MRVSTILDYIDNGHMALPEFQRGYVWNRDQVRGLMLSLYKQHPVGSLLVWSTESKDADFRGDGTLAPGIVKLLLDGQQRITSLYGLIRGKAPEFFDGDVNAFTGLFFNIDSEEFSFYMPKKMAGDPMWVDVTKVMQDGIGPHVTALGTDPVHAPNLAHFVNRLNKIESIKNIEFHIEDVTGKDKTVDVVVDIFNQVNSGGTKLSKGDLALAKICAEWPEARGTMRKALDDWKKAEYNFELDWLLRNVNTIATGEARFSALHTIESEAFKQSLDQAVKICNYLLDLISARFGLDHDRVLFGRYAFPVLTHYIGRVGGSISDEADIRKLLFWYLHSALWGKFSGSTESIINKDLEVLEDVDGGLDRLIEDLVLWRGDLTVKPDHFGGWSRGARFYPFLYLLTRTGDSKDWGLGIPLKKGLLGKNTSLEVHHIFPKAQLKKFGYDKAQINAVANFCFLTKNTNLKISDRKPEDYFKEIEDKFPGALSSQWIPMDRSLWTIDKYPQFLHERRKLLAAAANTLLDSLHIVAPAATSTNIQQVNDAPATVAISVNSGITTDEEEQAIQKLRSWMKEQGLPAGYMEYELTDGDYDEVTVVLDVAWPEGVQQGLSQPVAVLLDEGAEVYRIAGEKGFRYFTVIDDFKKYVMREVLGEHYFGLPEWANDVDGKMIPLLDYLLARQVSRPVCGYEFQSENGEVIGELELAWPEKKIGVWTQRGNELNINTRLQGWLVYDMQEVLENPDLLNFALEK
;
A
#
# COMPACT_ATOMS: atom_id res chain seq x y z
N MET A 1 24.78 13.65 -22.79
CA MET A 1 23.92 14.81 -23.12
C MET A 1 23.59 15.55 -21.84
N ARG A 2 23.65 16.89 -21.84
CA ARG A 2 23.35 17.70 -20.64
C ARG A 2 21.87 17.66 -20.28
N VAL A 3 21.56 17.75 -18.99
CA VAL A 3 20.17 17.82 -18.49
C VAL A 3 19.40 18.93 -19.19
N SER A 4 19.93 20.16 -19.24
CA SER A 4 19.26 21.28 -19.92
C SER A 4 18.91 20.97 -21.37
N THR A 5 19.84 20.35 -22.11
CA THR A 5 19.63 19.94 -23.50
C THR A 5 18.54 18.87 -23.63
N ILE A 6 18.48 17.91 -22.70
CA ILE A 6 17.40 16.90 -22.67
C ILE A 6 16.04 17.59 -22.48
N LEU A 7 15.95 18.55 -21.55
CA LEU A 7 14.71 19.29 -21.31
C LEU A 7 14.32 20.16 -22.52
N ASP A 8 15.29 20.82 -23.15
CA ASP A 8 15.07 21.57 -24.39
C ASP A 8 14.59 20.65 -25.52
N TYR A 9 15.08 19.41 -25.60
CA TYR A 9 14.61 18.44 -26.59
C TYR A 9 13.16 18.04 -26.34
N ILE A 10 12.74 17.90 -25.08
CA ILE A 10 11.35 17.67 -24.72
C ILE A 10 10.48 18.86 -25.09
N ASP A 11 10.90 20.08 -24.73
CA ASP A 11 10.15 21.31 -25.01
C ASP A 11 9.93 21.55 -26.52
N ASN A 12 10.90 21.14 -27.35
CA ASN A 12 10.84 21.32 -28.80
C ASN A 12 10.33 20.09 -29.56
N GLY A 13 9.87 19.03 -28.86
CA GLY A 13 9.33 17.82 -29.50
C GLY A 13 10.37 16.92 -30.18
N HIS A 14 11.66 17.10 -29.91
CA HIS A 14 12.74 16.22 -30.37
C HIS A 14 12.90 14.97 -29.49
N MET A 15 12.39 15.02 -28.26
CA MET A 15 12.34 13.88 -27.35
C MET A 15 10.93 13.71 -26.76
N ALA A 16 10.41 12.50 -26.74
CA ALA A 16 9.10 12.18 -26.19
C ALA A 16 9.11 10.84 -25.44
N LEU A 17 8.02 10.51 -24.76
CA LEU A 17 7.83 9.19 -24.18
C LEU A 17 7.10 8.27 -25.16
N PRO A 18 7.57 7.04 -25.38
CA PRO A 18 6.80 6.05 -26.10
C PRO A 18 5.47 5.78 -25.38
N GLU A 19 4.43 5.54 -26.15
CA GLU A 19 3.08 5.34 -25.63
C GLU A 19 2.93 4.12 -24.70
N PHE A 20 3.71 3.07 -24.97
CA PHE A 20 3.72 1.86 -24.15
C PHE A 20 4.22 2.04 -22.72
N GLN A 21 4.91 3.15 -22.42
CA GLN A 21 5.38 3.39 -21.07
C GLN A 21 4.23 3.69 -20.11
N ARG A 22 4.30 3.11 -18.92
CA ARG A 22 3.37 3.38 -17.81
C ARG A 22 3.41 4.84 -17.37
N GLY A 23 2.40 5.25 -16.59
CA GLY A 23 2.37 6.57 -15.95
C GLY A 23 3.58 6.85 -15.06
N TYR A 24 3.68 8.08 -14.57
CA TYR A 24 4.65 8.44 -13.55
C TYR A 24 4.28 7.77 -12.23
N VAL A 25 5.21 7.00 -11.67
CA VAL A 25 4.99 6.23 -10.42
C VAL A 25 6.01 6.57 -9.34
N TRP A 26 6.97 7.45 -9.64
CA TRP A 26 7.94 7.86 -8.65
C TRP A 26 7.30 8.66 -7.52
N ASN A 27 7.79 8.41 -6.32
CA ASN A 27 7.35 9.11 -5.13
C ASN A 27 8.31 10.28 -4.78
N ARG A 28 7.93 11.09 -3.79
CA ARG A 28 8.72 12.24 -3.33
C ARG A 28 10.15 11.87 -2.92
N ASP A 29 10.35 10.75 -2.26
CA ASP A 29 11.68 10.32 -1.82
C ASP A 29 12.59 9.90 -2.96
N GLN A 30 12.07 9.26 -4.00
CA GLN A 30 12.84 8.96 -5.21
C GLN A 30 13.28 10.24 -5.93
N VAL A 31 12.40 11.26 -5.97
CA VAL A 31 12.73 12.59 -6.51
C VAL A 31 13.80 13.29 -5.67
N ARG A 32 13.63 13.27 -4.34
CA ARG A 32 14.59 13.83 -3.38
C ARG A 32 15.96 13.14 -3.48
N GLY A 33 15.98 11.81 -3.51
CA GLY A 33 17.20 11.00 -3.63
C GLY A 33 17.91 11.20 -4.96
N LEU A 34 17.18 11.38 -6.06
CA LEU A 34 17.74 11.77 -7.35
C LEU A 34 18.46 13.13 -7.25
N MET A 35 17.79 14.15 -6.70
CA MET A 35 18.37 15.49 -6.56
C MET A 35 19.59 15.50 -5.64
N LEU A 36 19.55 14.77 -4.52
CA LEU A 36 20.69 14.60 -3.63
C LEU A 36 21.86 13.92 -4.34
N SER A 37 21.60 12.87 -5.11
CA SER A 37 22.63 12.14 -5.87
C SER A 37 23.29 13.05 -6.91
N LEU A 38 22.49 13.83 -7.65
CA LEU A 38 23.00 14.80 -8.64
C LEU A 38 23.81 15.92 -7.96
N TYR A 39 23.33 16.45 -6.84
CA TYR A 39 24.03 17.46 -6.05
C TYR A 39 25.40 16.97 -5.56
N LYS A 40 25.47 15.70 -5.10
CA LYS A 40 26.71 15.03 -4.69
C LYS A 40 27.55 14.50 -5.86
N GLN A 41 27.12 14.69 -7.11
CA GLN A 41 27.76 14.16 -8.31
C GLN A 41 27.90 12.63 -8.32
N HIS A 42 26.99 11.92 -7.67
CA HIS A 42 26.92 10.47 -7.71
C HIS A 42 26.34 9.99 -9.04
N PRO A 43 26.73 8.80 -9.54
CA PRO A 43 26.13 8.21 -10.73
C PRO A 43 24.64 7.95 -10.53
N VAL A 44 23.83 8.39 -11.49
CA VAL A 44 22.36 8.20 -11.49
C VAL A 44 21.88 7.31 -12.63
N GLY A 45 22.78 6.55 -13.24
CA GLY A 45 22.52 5.66 -14.38
C GLY A 45 22.51 6.35 -15.75
N SER A 46 22.52 5.57 -16.82
CA SER A 46 22.35 6.04 -18.21
C SER A 46 20.88 6.20 -18.57
N LEU A 47 20.60 6.78 -19.73
CA LEU A 47 19.28 6.76 -20.38
C LEU A 47 19.35 5.84 -21.59
N LEU A 48 18.26 5.13 -21.85
CA LEU A 48 18.09 4.37 -23.08
C LEU A 48 17.06 5.10 -23.94
N VAL A 49 17.39 5.32 -25.21
CA VAL A 49 16.56 6.10 -26.14
C VAL A 49 16.42 5.35 -27.45
N TRP A 50 15.23 5.37 -28.05
CA TRP A 50 14.99 4.87 -29.40
C TRP A 50 14.93 6.04 -30.38
N SER A 51 15.83 6.08 -31.36
CA SER A 51 15.78 7.09 -32.41
C SER A 51 15.02 6.56 -33.63
N THR A 52 13.93 7.24 -34.01
CA THR A 52 13.05 6.86 -35.12
C THR A 52 12.58 8.10 -35.91
N GLU A 53 11.99 7.92 -37.09
CA GLU A 53 11.36 9.02 -37.83
C GLU A 53 10.07 9.44 -37.12
N SER A 54 9.83 10.74 -37.00
CA SER A 54 8.64 11.34 -36.36
C SER A 54 7.31 10.82 -36.88
N LYS A 55 7.24 10.42 -38.15
CA LYS A 55 6.02 9.85 -38.77
C LYS A 55 5.72 8.42 -38.31
N ASP A 56 6.74 7.72 -37.82
CA ASP A 56 6.71 6.32 -37.38
C ASP A 56 6.82 6.23 -35.83
N ALA A 57 6.63 7.36 -35.14
CA ALA A 57 6.85 7.50 -33.70
C ALA A 57 5.52 7.65 -32.96
N ASP A 58 5.03 6.57 -32.37
CA ASP A 58 3.90 6.63 -31.43
C ASP A 58 4.42 7.11 -30.07
N PHE A 59 3.85 8.22 -29.58
CA PHE A 59 4.29 8.89 -28.37
C PHE A 59 3.11 9.34 -27.52
N ARG A 60 3.37 9.50 -26.23
CA ARG A 60 2.36 9.87 -25.25
C ARG A 60 2.13 11.38 -25.20
N GLY A 61 0.88 11.77 -24.98
CA GLY A 61 0.45 13.15 -24.74
C GLY A 61 0.04 13.90 -26.01
N ASP A 62 -0.57 15.07 -25.84
CA ASP A 62 -1.15 15.84 -26.97
C ASP A 62 -0.13 16.77 -27.67
N GLY A 63 1.16 16.58 -27.39
CA GLY A 63 2.23 17.42 -27.94
C GLY A 63 2.46 17.23 -29.43
N THR A 64 3.36 18.00 -30.02
CA THR A 64 3.76 17.83 -31.44
C THR A 64 5.22 17.44 -31.54
N LEU A 65 5.52 16.35 -32.26
CA LEU A 65 6.89 15.94 -32.55
C LEU A 65 7.55 16.85 -33.59
N ALA A 66 8.84 17.10 -33.41
CA ALA A 66 9.64 17.81 -34.39
C ALA A 66 9.82 16.96 -35.67
N PRO A 67 9.85 17.58 -36.86
CA PRO A 67 10.04 16.85 -38.11
C PRO A 67 11.42 16.21 -38.18
N GLY A 68 11.51 15.05 -38.84
CA GLY A 68 12.76 14.29 -38.99
C GLY A 68 12.91 13.19 -37.94
N ILE A 69 14.12 13.01 -37.43
CA ILE A 69 14.43 11.98 -36.41
C ILE A 69 14.11 12.51 -35.02
N VAL A 70 13.34 11.74 -34.27
CA VAL A 70 12.97 11.99 -32.87
C VAL A 70 13.51 10.90 -31.96
N LYS A 71 13.59 11.21 -30.67
CA LYS A 71 14.14 10.35 -29.62
C LYS A 71 13.03 9.94 -28.64
N LEU A 72 12.63 8.67 -28.65
CA LEU A 72 11.67 8.12 -27.68
C LEU A 72 12.43 7.58 -26.46
N LEU A 73 12.19 8.16 -25.29
CA LEU A 73 12.88 7.80 -24.05
C LEU A 73 12.40 6.44 -23.54
N LEU A 74 13.22 5.40 -23.67
CA LEU A 74 12.91 4.04 -23.25
C LEU A 74 13.20 3.79 -21.78
N ASP A 75 14.35 4.26 -21.27
CA ASP A 75 14.69 4.14 -19.85
C ASP A 75 15.08 5.50 -19.26
N GLY A 76 14.74 5.69 -17.98
CA GLY A 76 14.97 6.94 -17.27
C GLY A 76 13.82 7.93 -17.35
N GLN A 77 12.65 7.51 -17.84
CA GLN A 77 11.40 8.28 -17.85
C GLN A 77 11.17 9.03 -16.54
N GLN A 78 11.23 8.31 -15.41
CA GLN A 78 10.89 8.85 -14.10
C GLN A 78 11.92 9.90 -13.66
N ARG A 79 13.22 9.66 -13.94
CA ARG A 79 14.31 10.60 -13.64
C ARG A 79 14.13 11.90 -14.42
N ILE A 80 13.96 11.79 -15.74
CA ILE A 80 13.84 12.95 -16.63
C ILE A 80 12.55 13.74 -16.38
N THR A 81 11.43 13.05 -16.12
CA THR A 81 10.17 13.71 -15.77
C THR A 81 10.28 14.51 -14.47
N SER A 82 10.96 13.95 -13.45
CA SER A 82 11.18 14.65 -12.17
C SER A 82 12.05 15.89 -12.36
N LEU A 83 13.14 15.77 -13.13
CA LEU A 83 14.02 16.90 -13.45
C LEU A 83 13.31 17.96 -14.28
N TYR A 84 12.50 17.56 -15.25
CA TYR A 84 11.67 18.48 -16.03
C TYR A 84 10.74 19.26 -15.10
N GLY A 85 9.99 18.57 -14.24
CA GLY A 85 9.09 19.17 -13.26
C GLY A 85 9.76 20.19 -12.35
N LEU A 86 10.92 19.84 -11.80
CA LEU A 86 11.68 20.69 -10.88
C LEU A 86 12.33 21.89 -11.57
N ILE A 87 12.92 21.71 -12.75
CA ILE A 87 13.68 22.75 -13.47
C ILE A 87 12.76 23.69 -14.25
N ARG A 88 11.70 23.15 -14.89
CA ARG A 88 10.71 23.95 -15.64
C ARG A 88 9.56 24.44 -14.78
N GLY A 89 9.38 23.92 -13.56
CA GLY A 89 8.31 24.30 -12.64
C GLY A 89 6.90 23.85 -13.10
N LYS A 90 6.83 22.99 -14.11
CA LYS A 90 5.59 22.43 -14.66
C LYS A 90 5.84 21.00 -15.13
N ALA A 91 4.79 20.18 -15.16
CA ALA A 91 4.87 18.85 -15.74
C ALA A 91 5.04 18.91 -17.28
N PRO A 92 5.74 17.95 -17.91
CA PRO A 92 5.78 17.84 -19.37
C PRO A 92 4.41 17.44 -19.94
N GLU A 93 4.17 17.68 -21.22
CA GLU A 93 2.85 17.41 -21.86
C GLU A 93 2.45 15.93 -21.83
N PHE A 94 3.43 15.02 -21.82
CA PHE A 94 3.22 13.58 -21.70
C PHE A 94 3.03 13.08 -20.27
N PHE A 95 2.96 13.99 -19.28
CA PHE A 95 2.89 13.62 -17.88
C PHE A 95 1.55 12.98 -17.53
N ASP A 96 1.63 11.81 -16.90
CA ASP A 96 0.47 11.09 -16.39
C ASP A 96 0.75 10.56 -14.98
N GLY A 97 0.47 11.38 -13.97
CA GLY A 97 0.67 11.05 -12.57
C GLY A 97 0.27 12.21 -11.63
N ASP A 98 0.70 12.14 -10.38
CA ASP A 98 0.49 13.22 -9.41
C ASP A 98 1.64 14.24 -9.49
N VAL A 99 1.32 15.49 -9.91
CA VAL A 99 2.29 16.59 -9.97
C VAL A 99 2.92 16.89 -8.61
N ASN A 100 2.23 16.58 -7.51
CA ASN A 100 2.73 16.80 -6.15
C ASN A 100 3.91 15.90 -5.79
N ALA A 101 4.27 14.92 -6.63
CA ALA A 101 5.41 14.05 -6.42
C ALA A 101 6.76 14.76 -6.59
N PHE A 102 6.83 15.83 -7.40
CA PHE A 102 8.07 16.59 -7.64
C PHE A 102 7.93 18.10 -7.40
N THR A 103 6.74 18.64 -7.16
CA THR A 103 6.57 20.06 -6.82
C THR A 103 6.84 20.35 -5.34
N GLY A 104 7.36 21.54 -5.05
CA GLY A 104 7.59 21.99 -3.68
C GLY A 104 8.79 21.33 -2.99
N LEU A 105 9.85 21.01 -3.76
CA LEU A 105 11.13 20.57 -3.21
C LEU A 105 11.97 21.80 -2.78
N PHE A 106 12.43 21.79 -1.54
CA PHE A 106 13.29 22.82 -0.97
C PHE A 106 14.67 22.23 -0.65
N PHE A 107 15.67 23.09 -0.61
CA PHE A 107 17.02 22.77 -0.18
C PHE A 107 17.41 23.65 1.00
N ASN A 108 17.89 23.05 2.07
CA ASN A 108 18.49 23.80 3.17
C ASN A 108 19.95 24.10 2.83
N ILE A 109 20.29 25.39 2.74
CA ILE A 109 21.62 25.82 2.34
C ILE A 109 22.65 25.50 3.43
N ASP A 110 22.28 25.41 4.70
CA ASP A 110 23.22 25.16 5.79
C ASP A 110 23.50 23.66 5.98
N SER A 111 22.44 22.84 6.08
CA SER A 111 22.54 21.39 6.30
C SER A 111 22.74 20.57 5.01
N GLU A 112 22.65 21.20 3.83
CA GLU A 112 22.70 20.54 2.51
C GLU A 112 21.59 19.47 2.31
N GLU A 113 20.46 19.63 3.00
CA GLU A 113 19.34 18.70 2.98
C GLU A 113 18.28 19.10 1.93
N PHE A 114 17.84 18.15 1.10
CA PHE A 114 16.65 18.30 0.28
C PHE A 114 15.41 17.83 1.05
N SER A 115 14.33 18.60 1.04
CA SER A 115 13.08 18.26 1.72
C SER A 115 11.88 18.91 1.06
N PHE A 116 10.73 18.23 1.03
CA PHE A 116 9.50 18.83 0.51
C PHE A 116 8.90 19.82 1.51
N TYR A 117 8.19 20.83 1.00
CA TYR A 117 7.71 21.93 1.82
C TYR A 117 6.91 21.48 3.04
N MET A 118 7.37 21.91 4.22
CA MET A 118 6.72 21.67 5.50
C MET A 118 6.63 22.99 6.28
N PRO A 119 5.42 23.57 6.45
CA PRO A 119 5.27 24.88 7.10
C PRO A 119 5.93 24.96 8.47
N LYS A 120 5.81 23.91 9.29
CA LYS A 120 6.40 23.86 10.64
C LYS A 120 7.93 23.90 10.64
N LYS A 121 8.59 23.39 9.58
CA LYS A 121 10.06 23.30 9.46
C LYS A 121 10.64 24.52 8.74
N MET A 122 9.89 25.10 7.79
CA MET A 122 10.45 26.02 6.79
C MET A 122 9.86 27.43 6.80
N ALA A 123 8.71 27.67 7.45
CA ALA A 123 8.05 28.96 7.38
C ALA A 123 8.90 30.06 8.05
N GLY A 124 9.34 31.03 7.26
CA GLY A 124 10.13 32.17 7.74
C GLY A 124 11.63 31.90 7.89
N ASP A 125 12.10 30.69 7.58
CA ASP A 125 13.52 30.36 7.61
C ASP A 125 14.17 30.62 6.23
N PRO A 126 15.08 31.60 6.10
CA PRO A 126 15.73 31.93 4.83
C PRO A 126 16.73 30.86 4.36
N MET A 127 17.11 29.90 5.20
CA MET A 127 18.00 28.79 4.81
C MET A 127 17.30 27.77 3.90
N TRP A 128 15.98 27.69 3.94
CA TRP A 128 15.20 26.83 3.04
C TRP A 128 14.86 27.56 1.74
N VAL A 129 15.51 27.17 0.65
CA VAL A 129 15.24 27.73 -0.68
C VAL A 129 14.46 26.77 -1.56
N ASP A 130 13.48 27.32 -2.26
CA ASP A 130 12.72 26.58 -3.28
C ASP A 130 13.64 26.23 -4.44
N VAL A 131 13.84 24.93 -4.67
CA VAL A 131 14.74 24.42 -5.72
C VAL A 131 14.26 24.86 -7.10
N THR A 132 12.95 24.87 -7.35
CA THR A 132 12.40 25.31 -8.64
C THR A 132 12.71 26.78 -8.90
N LYS A 133 12.62 27.64 -7.88
CA LYS A 133 13.02 29.05 -8.03
C LYS A 133 14.51 29.22 -8.31
N VAL A 134 15.37 28.46 -7.62
CA VAL A 134 16.82 28.48 -7.91
C VAL A 134 17.10 28.07 -9.37
N MET A 135 16.38 27.07 -9.88
CA MET A 135 16.56 26.59 -11.27
C MET A 135 16.10 27.61 -12.32
N GLN A 136 15.00 28.32 -12.06
CA GLN A 136 14.36 29.27 -12.98
C GLN A 136 14.94 30.68 -12.90
N ASP A 137 15.03 31.24 -11.69
CA ASP A 137 15.41 32.63 -11.45
C ASP A 137 16.94 32.78 -11.23
N GLY A 138 17.64 31.66 -11.03
CA GLY A 138 19.05 31.62 -10.67
C GLY A 138 19.29 31.95 -9.20
N ILE A 139 20.57 32.03 -8.81
CA ILE A 139 20.95 32.18 -7.40
C ILE A 139 20.86 33.63 -6.88
N GLY A 140 20.81 34.63 -7.77
CA GLY A 140 20.94 36.06 -7.43
C GLY A 140 19.95 36.57 -6.38
N PRO A 141 18.63 36.30 -6.52
CA PRO A 141 17.63 36.69 -5.53
C PRO A 141 17.91 36.09 -4.14
N HIS A 142 18.36 34.83 -4.09
CA HIS A 142 18.68 34.14 -2.85
C HIS A 142 19.95 34.70 -2.20
N VAL A 143 21.00 34.93 -2.99
CA VAL A 143 22.26 35.53 -2.50
C VAL A 143 22.00 36.93 -1.92
N THR A 144 21.15 37.72 -2.56
CA THR A 144 20.78 39.05 -2.06
C THR A 144 20.08 38.96 -0.71
N ALA A 145 19.09 38.08 -0.57
CA ALA A 145 18.35 37.89 0.68
C ALA A 145 19.27 37.47 1.84
N LEU A 146 20.19 36.54 1.59
CA LEU A 146 21.16 36.06 2.58
C LEU A 146 22.22 37.10 2.94
N GLY A 147 22.66 37.89 1.96
CA GLY A 147 23.66 38.94 2.17
C GLY A 147 23.12 40.14 2.96
N THR A 148 21.81 40.39 2.91
CA THR A 148 21.17 41.44 3.72
C THR A 148 20.88 41.03 5.16
N ASP A 149 21.00 39.74 5.48
CA ASP A 149 20.78 39.22 6.83
C ASP A 149 22.10 39.23 7.63
N PRO A 150 22.19 40.01 8.72
CA PRO A 150 23.39 40.09 9.55
C PRO A 150 23.87 38.73 10.11
N VAL A 151 22.96 37.76 10.28
CA VAL A 151 23.28 36.43 10.81
C VAL A 151 23.98 35.56 9.76
N HIS A 152 23.55 35.66 8.50
CA HIS A 152 24.00 34.78 7.42
C HIS A 152 25.11 35.39 6.56
N ALA A 153 25.22 36.73 6.53
CA ALA A 153 26.24 37.46 5.77
C ALA A 153 27.70 36.97 5.99
N PRO A 154 28.13 36.57 7.21
CA PRO A 154 29.49 36.06 7.41
C PRO A 154 29.83 34.80 6.61
N ASN A 155 28.83 33.94 6.35
CA ASN A 155 28.99 32.65 5.64
C ASN A 155 28.53 32.71 4.17
N LEU A 156 28.26 33.90 3.64
CA LEU A 156 27.64 34.08 2.31
C LEU A 156 28.39 33.38 1.18
N ALA A 157 29.73 33.41 1.20
CA ALA A 157 30.54 32.75 0.18
C ALA A 157 30.31 31.23 0.13
N HIS A 158 30.13 30.59 1.28
CA HIS A 158 29.83 29.16 1.40
C HIS A 158 28.44 28.85 0.85
N PHE A 159 27.45 29.67 1.22
CA PHE A 159 26.08 29.55 0.74
C PHE A 159 25.96 29.72 -0.78
N VAL A 160 26.69 30.69 -1.35
CA VAL A 160 26.80 30.89 -2.80
C VAL A 160 27.34 29.65 -3.49
N ASN A 161 28.38 29.02 -2.95
CA ASN A 161 28.94 27.78 -3.53
C ASN A 161 27.93 26.63 -3.54
N ARG A 162 27.17 26.46 -2.45
CA ARG A 162 26.13 25.43 -2.36
C ARG A 162 24.96 25.69 -3.32
N LEU A 163 24.52 26.94 -3.44
CA LEU A 163 23.50 27.35 -4.42
C LEU A 163 23.97 27.12 -5.87
N ASN A 164 25.22 27.45 -6.18
CA ASN A 164 25.82 27.18 -7.49
C ASN A 164 25.85 25.68 -7.80
N LYS A 165 26.14 24.82 -6.82
CA LYS A 165 26.09 23.36 -7.03
C LYS A 165 24.69 22.89 -7.46
N ILE A 166 23.63 23.41 -6.86
CA ILE A 166 22.24 23.09 -7.26
C ILE A 166 21.97 23.56 -8.67
N GLU A 167 22.27 24.83 -8.95
CA GLU A 167 22.05 25.44 -10.27
C GLU A 167 22.82 24.70 -11.37
N SER A 168 24.01 24.19 -11.05
CA SER A 168 24.86 23.41 -11.95
C SER A 168 24.31 22.03 -12.31
N ILE A 169 23.28 21.52 -11.63
CA ILE A 169 22.62 20.24 -11.99
C ILE A 169 22.10 20.27 -13.42
N LYS A 170 21.67 21.44 -13.92
CA LYS A 170 21.26 21.66 -15.32
C LYS A 170 22.36 21.28 -16.33
N ASN A 171 23.62 21.33 -15.91
CA ASN A 171 24.79 21.07 -16.75
C ASN A 171 25.32 19.64 -16.62
N ILE A 172 24.77 18.80 -15.74
CA ILE A 172 25.19 17.41 -15.58
C ILE A 172 24.89 16.64 -16.86
N GLU A 173 25.83 15.77 -17.25
CA GLU A 173 25.70 14.94 -18.45
C GLU A 173 25.20 13.54 -18.12
N PHE A 174 24.10 13.15 -18.76
CA PHE A 174 23.65 11.76 -18.81
C PHE A 174 24.31 11.04 -19.98
N HIS A 175 24.79 9.82 -19.72
CA HIS A 175 25.14 8.90 -20.79
C HIS A 175 23.86 8.40 -21.47
N ILE A 176 23.80 8.47 -22.81
CA ILE A 176 22.63 8.05 -23.59
C ILE A 176 23.06 6.89 -24.49
N GLU A 177 22.36 5.76 -24.34
CA GLU A 177 22.43 4.63 -25.25
C GLU A 177 21.31 4.76 -26.29
N ASP A 178 21.69 4.83 -27.57
CA ASP A 178 20.75 5.01 -28.68
C ASP A 178 20.47 3.67 -29.38
N VAL A 179 19.21 3.22 -29.30
CA VAL A 179 18.66 2.14 -30.10
C VAL A 179 18.28 2.72 -31.46
N THR A 180 18.95 2.27 -32.52
CA THR A 180 18.72 2.72 -33.90
C THR A 180 18.73 1.54 -34.86
N GLY A 181 18.06 1.69 -36.02
CA GLY A 181 18.00 0.67 -37.06
C GLY A 181 16.57 0.45 -37.54
N LYS A 182 16.38 0.19 -38.85
CA LYS A 182 15.05 -0.06 -39.44
C LYS A 182 14.40 -1.36 -38.95
N ASP A 183 15.20 -2.27 -38.40
CA ASP A 183 14.80 -3.54 -37.81
C ASP A 183 14.35 -3.39 -36.34
N LYS A 184 14.48 -2.20 -35.73
CA LYS A 184 14.06 -1.92 -34.36
C LYS A 184 12.58 -1.52 -34.33
N THR A 185 11.72 -2.51 -34.52
CA THR A 185 10.26 -2.38 -34.36
C THR A 185 9.89 -2.13 -32.89
N VAL A 186 8.64 -1.70 -32.64
CA VAL A 186 8.10 -1.52 -31.28
C VAL A 186 8.31 -2.79 -30.43
N ASP A 187 8.02 -3.97 -30.96
CA ASP A 187 8.20 -5.25 -30.25
C ASP A 187 9.65 -5.47 -29.80
N VAL A 188 10.62 -5.27 -30.70
CA VAL A 188 12.05 -5.43 -30.37
C VAL A 188 12.49 -4.41 -29.31
N VAL A 189 11.97 -3.18 -29.40
CA VAL A 189 12.28 -2.10 -28.46
C VAL A 189 11.70 -2.39 -27.07
N VAL A 190 10.49 -2.93 -27.00
CA VAL A 190 9.86 -3.38 -25.75
C VAL A 190 10.65 -4.53 -25.11
N ASP A 191 11.14 -5.48 -25.91
CA ASP A 191 11.99 -6.57 -25.43
C ASP A 191 13.32 -6.05 -24.86
N ILE A 192 13.98 -5.13 -25.57
CA ILE A 192 15.21 -4.47 -25.10
C ILE A 192 14.94 -3.74 -23.78
N PHE A 193 13.83 -2.98 -23.70
CA PHE A 193 13.42 -2.29 -22.48
C PHE A 193 13.28 -3.26 -21.30
N ASN A 194 12.56 -4.38 -21.49
CA ASN A 194 12.32 -5.37 -20.43
C ASN A 194 13.62 -6.03 -19.96
N GLN A 195 14.55 -6.31 -20.88
CA GLN A 195 15.83 -6.93 -20.54
C GLN A 195 16.70 -5.99 -19.70
N VAL A 196 16.74 -4.71 -20.07
CA VAL A 196 17.51 -3.66 -19.36
C VAL A 196 16.89 -3.34 -18.00
N ASN A 197 15.55 -3.34 -17.90
CA ASN A 197 14.82 -3.03 -16.67
C ASN A 197 14.55 -4.23 -15.75
N SER A 198 15.26 -5.35 -15.94
CA SER A 198 15.07 -6.57 -15.14
C SER A 198 15.34 -6.40 -13.63
N GLY A 199 16.09 -5.37 -13.22
CA GLY A 199 16.33 -4.97 -11.82
C GLY A 199 15.57 -3.73 -11.33
N GLY A 200 14.72 -3.11 -12.17
CA GLY A 200 13.87 -1.96 -11.81
C GLY A 200 12.40 -2.36 -11.61
N THR A 201 11.50 -1.40 -11.44
CA THR A 201 10.06 -1.72 -11.40
C THR A 201 9.60 -2.14 -12.81
N LYS A 202 9.36 -3.44 -12.98
CA LYS A 202 8.95 -4.04 -14.25
C LYS A 202 7.59 -3.50 -14.71
N LEU A 203 7.37 -3.39 -16.02
CA LEU A 203 6.03 -3.25 -16.59
C LEU A 203 5.23 -4.52 -16.24
N SER A 204 3.95 -4.36 -15.87
CA SER A 204 3.09 -5.54 -15.69
C SER A 204 2.86 -6.22 -17.03
N LYS A 205 2.48 -7.51 -17.03
CA LYS A 205 2.04 -8.17 -18.28
C LYS A 205 0.83 -7.44 -18.91
N GLY A 206 0.01 -6.81 -18.08
CA GLY A 206 -1.10 -5.95 -18.52
C GLY A 206 -0.62 -4.66 -19.18
N ASP A 207 0.42 -4.02 -18.64
CA ASP A 207 1.04 -2.84 -19.27
C ASP A 207 1.59 -3.16 -20.67
N LEU A 208 2.24 -4.32 -20.84
CA LEU A 208 2.77 -4.76 -22.14
C LEU A 208 1.66 -5.08 -23.15
N ALA A 209 0.55 -5.67 -22.70
CA ALA A 209 -0.59 -5.92 -23.56
C ALA A 209 -1.26 -4.60 -23.98
N LEU A 210 -1.47 -3.69 -23.02
CA LEU A 210 -2.10 -2.41 -23.28
C LEU A 210 -1.24 -1.50 -24.16
N ALA A 211 0.08 -1.56 -24.00
CA ALA A 211 1.06 -0.89 -24.83
C ALA A 211 0.86 -1.15 -26.33
N LYS A 212 0.70 -2.42 -26.70
CA LYS A 212 0.46 -2.81 -28.09
C LYS A 212 -0.85 -2.24 -28.61
N ILE A 213 -1.91 -2.31 -27.80
CA ILE A 213 -3.21 -1.73 -28.15
C ILE A 213 -3.10 -0.21 -28.32
N CYS A 214 -2.32 0.48 -27.47
CA CYS A 214 -2.20 1.94 -27.56
C CYS A 214 -1.46 2.38 -28.82
N ALA A 215 -0.48 1.61 -29.31
CA ALA A 215 0.20 1.91 -30.57
C ALA A 215 -0.77 1.98 -31.78
N GLU A 216 -1.87 1.23 -31.75
CA GLU A 216 -2.90 1.27 -32.78
C GLU A 216 -4.10 2.16 -32.39
N TRP A 217 -4.37 2.30 -31.09
CA TRP A 217 -5.45 3.10 -30.53
C TRP A 217 -4.97 3.94 -29.32
N PRO A 218 -4.40 5.14 -29.56
CA PRO A 218 -3.75 5.93 -28.50
C PRO A 218 -4.66 6.29 -27.32
N GLU A 219 -5.96 6.48 -27.56
CA GLU A 219 -6.90 6.88 -26.52
C GLU A 219 -7.36 5.72 -25.61
N ALA A 220 -6.91 4.48 -25.85
CA ALA A 220 -7.34 3.30 -25.09
C ALA A 220 -7.14 3.47 -23.58
N ARG A 221 -5.94 3.91 -23.17
CA ARG A 221 -5.59 4.09 -21.75
C ARG A 221 -6.41 5.21 -21.10
N GLY A 222 -6.62 6.32 -21.81
CA GLY A 222 -7.46 7.42 -21.35
C GLY A 222 -8.92 7.00 -21.15
N THR A 223 -9.44 6.19 -22.08
CA THR A 223 -10.80 5.65 -22.03
C THR A 223 -11.00 4.72 -20.82
N MET A 224 -10.05 3.82 -20.57
CA MET A 224 -10.09 2.94 -19.39
C MET A 224 -10.03 3.74 -18.08
N ARG A 225 -9.15 4.75 -17.98
CA ARG A 225 -9.04 5.62 -16.80
C ARG A 225 -10.32 6.36 -16.50
N LYS A 226 -10.99 6.87 -17.53
CA LYS A 226 -12.29 7.53 -17.38
C LYS A 226 -13.32 6.60 -16.70
N ALA A 227 -13.39 5.34 -17.10
CA ALA A 227 -14.27 4.36 -16.46
C ALA A 227 -13.90 4.12 -14.99
N LEU A 228 -12.60 3.98 -14.67
CA LEU A 228 -12.12 3.86 -13.29
C LEU A 228 -12.46 5.09 -12.43
N ASP A 229 -12.30 6.29 -12.99
CA ASP A 229 -12.64 7.54 -12.30
C ASP A 229 -14.14 7.68 -12.04
N ASP A 230 -14.98 7.22 -12.97
CA ASP A 230 -16.43 7.21 -12.80
C ASP A 230 -16.86 6.21 -11.71
N TRP A 231 -16.23 5.03 -11.62
CA TRP A 231 -16.43 4.10 -10.50
C TRP A 231 -15.93 4.66 -9.16
N LYS A 232 -14.80 5.37 -9.17
CA LYS A 232 -14.25 6.03 -7.97
C LYS A 232 -15.21 7.09 -7.43
N LYS A 233 -15.87 7.87 -8.30
CA LYS A 233 -16.93 8.82 -7.91
C LYS A 233 -18.15 8.11 -7.32
N ALA A 234 -18.42 6.88 -7.75
CA ALA A 234 -19.45 6.00 -7.19
C ALA A 234 -18.98 5.21 -5.95
N GLU A 235 -17.85 5.60 -5.33
CA GLU A 235 -17.25 4.97 -4.15
C GLU A 235 -16.74 3.54 -4.35
N TYR A 236 -16.41 3.14 -5.60
CA TYR A 236 -15.73 1.88 -5.91
C TYR A 236 -14.32 2.14 -6.46
N ASN A 237 -13.29 1.52 -5.88
CA ASN A 237 -11.91 1.69 -6.33
C ASN A 237 -11.45 0.44 -7.08
N PHE A 238 -11.14 0.56 -8.37
CA PHE A 238 -10.58 -0.53 -9.17
C PHE A 238 -9.24 -0.13 -9.79
N GLU A 239 -8.46 -1.14 -10.15
CA GLU A 239 -7.17 -0.96 -10.80
C GLU A 239 -7.27 -1.18 -12.32
N LEU A 240 -6.31 -0.63 -13.07
CA LEU A 240 -6.26 -0.77 -14.52
C LEU A 240 -6.17 -2.23 -14.96
N ASP A 241 -5.33 -3.03 -14.30
CA ASP A 241 -5.17 -4.47 -14.57
C ASP A 241 -6.46 -5.24 -14.30
N TRP A 242 -7.27 -4.82 -13.32
CA TRP A 242 -8.58 -5.43 -13.08
C TRP A 242 -9.52 -5.17 -14.26
N LEU A 243 -9.63 -3.92 -14.74
CA LEU A 243 -10.46 -3.60 -15.90
C LEU A 243 -9.95 -4.31 -17.15
N LEU A 244 -8.64 -4.27 -17.40
CA LEU A 244 -8.01 -4.94 -18.54
C LEU A 244 -8.34 -6.44 -18.56
N ARG A 245 -8.40 -7.08 -17.39
CA ARG A 245 -8.75 -8.50 -17.28
C ARG A 245 -10.20 -8.77 -17.66
N ASN A 246 -11.14 -7.90 -17.27
CA ASN A 246 -12.53 -8.00 -17.71
C ASN A 246 -12.68 -7.81 -19.23
N VAL A 247 -11.89 -6.91 -19.84
CA VAL A 247 -11.83 -6.74 -21.30
C VAL A 247 -11.27 -8.00 -21.95
N ASN A 248 -10.19 -8.53 -21.40
CA ASN A 248 -9.51 -9.70 -21.94
C ASN A 248 -10.43 -10.92 -21.96
N THR A 249 -11.15 -11.22 -20.86
CA THR A 249 -12.03 -12.38 -20.83
C THR A 249 -13.18 -12.26 -21.82
N ILE A 250 -13.71 -11.06 -22.06
CA ILE A 250 -14.72 -10.82 -23.11
C ILE A 250 -14.12 -11.02 -24.51
N ALA A 251 -12.93 -10.45 -24.76
CA ALA A 251 -12.30 -10.44 -26.08
C ALA A 251 -11.75 -11.80 -26.51
N THR A 252 -11.17 -12.55 -25.56
CA THR A 252 -10.37 -13.76 -25.85
C THR A 252 -10.92 -15.03 -25.22
N GLY A 253 -11.75 -14.92 -24.18
CA GLY A 253 -12.10 -16.06 -23.33
C GLY A 253 -10.99 -16.47 -22.37
N GLU A 254 -9.90 -15.70 -22.25
CA GLU A 254 -8.80 -15.97 -21.33
C GLU A 254 -8.54 -14.81 -20.36
N ALA A 255 -8.10 -15.13 -19.15
CA ALA A 255 -7.68 -14.17 -18.14
C ALA A 255 -6.24 -13.67 -18.36
N ARG A 256 -5.40 -14.46 -19.03
CA ARG A 256 -3.97 -14.16 -19.24
C ARG A 256 -3.79 -13.05 -20.26
N PHE A 257 -3.09 -11.97 -19.90
CA PHE A 257 -2.89 -10.82 -20.78
C PHE A 257 -2.13 -11.14 -22.07
N SER A 258 -1.39 -12.25 -22.13
CA SER A 258 -0.73 -12.70 -23.37
C SER A 258 -1.72 -12.96 -24.51
N ALA A 259 -2.97 -13.30 -24.20
CA ALA A 259 -4.02 -13.51 -25.20
C ALA A 259 -4.42 -12.22 -25.92
N LEU A 260 -4.20 -11.04 -25.32
CA LEU A 260 -4.48 -9.75 -25.95
C LEU A 260 -3.52 -9.44 -27.11
N HIS A 261 -2.36 -10.10 -27.19
CA HIS A 261 -1.40 -9.83 -28.27
C HIS A 261 -1.93 -10.17 -29.65
N THR A 262 -2.98 -10.97 -29.76
CA THR A 262 -3.58 -11.39 -31.05
C THR A 262 -4.86 -10.63 -31.39
N ILE A 263 -5.30 -9.69 -30.54
CA ILE A 263 -6.56 -8.96 -30.72
C ILE A 263 -6.31 -7.64 -31.46
N GLU A 264 -7.12 -7.38 -32.49
CA GLU A 264 -7.15 -6.10 -33.20
C GLU A 264 -7.76 -5.00 -32.33
N SER A 265 -7.30 -3.75 -32.50
CA SER A 265 -7.73 -2.63 -31.67
C SER A 265 -9.23 -2.33 -31.69
N GLU A 266 -9.91 -2.57 -32.82
CA GLU A 266 -11.36 -2.39 -32.92
C GLU A 266 -12.12 -3.45 -32.08
N ALA A 267 -11.65 -4.70 -32.09
CA ALA A 267 -12.22 -5.76 -31.25
C ALA A 267 -11.95 -5.48 -29.75
N PHE A 268 -10.78 -4.95 -29.42
CA PHE A 268 -10.47 -4.51 -28.06
C PHE A 268 -11.41 -3.38 -27.61
N LYS A 269 -11.62 -2.36 -28.46
CA LYS A 269 -12.51 -1.23 -28.17
C LYS A 269 -13.95 -1.68 -27.91
N GLN A 270 -14.48 -2.56 -28.75
CA GLN A 270 -15.82 -3.14 -28.55
C GLN A 270 -15.90 -3.94 -27.24
N SER A 271 -14.88 -4.73 -26.95
CA SER A 271 -14.79 -5.52 -25.72
C SER A 271 -14.67 -4.63 -24.48
N LEU A 272 -13.95 -3.50 -24.56
CA LEU A 272 -13.86 -2.51 -23.49
C LEU A 272 -15.21 -1.85 -23.21
N ASP A 273 -15.89 -1.38 -24.26
CA ASP A 273 -17.23 -0.80 -24.13
C ASP A 273 -18.22 -1.81 -23.50
N GLN A 274 -18.14 -3.08 -23.90
CA GLN A 274 -18.95 -4.16 -23.35
C GLN A 274 -18.59 -4.45 -21.89
N ALA A 275 -17.29 -4.55 -21.55
CA ALA A 275 -16.81 -4.79 -20.19
C ALA A 275 -17.30 -3.70 -19.23
N VAL A 276 -17.17 -2.42 -19.60
CA VAL A 276 -17.63 -1.30 -18.78
C VAL A 276 -19.14 -1.35 -18.56
N LYS A 277 -19.93 -1.61 -19.61
CA LYS A 277 -21.40 -1.74 -19.51
C LYS A 277 -21.80 -2.89 -18.58
N ILE A 278 -21.16 -4.04 -18.71
CA ILE A 278 -21.49 -5.22 -17.89
C ILE A 278 -21.01 -5.02 -16.45
N CYS A 279 -19.85 -4.41 -16.21
CA CYS A 279 -19.39 -4.06 -14.86
C CYS A 279 -20.38 -3.11 -14.18
N ASN A 280 -20.89 -2.09 -14.88
CA ASN A 280 -21.94 -1.21 -14.37
C ASN A 280 -23.20 -2.00 -14.03
N TYR A 281 -23.67 -2.87 -14.92
CA TYR A 281 -24.82 -3.74 -14.68
C TYR A 281 -24.62 -4.64 -13.45
N LEU A 282 -23.45 -5.27 -13.30
CA LEU A 282 -23.12 -6.12 -12.16
C LEU A 282 -23.08 -5.32 -10.85
N LEU A 283 -22.45 -4.14 -10.84
CA LEU A 283 -22.40 -3.26 -9.68
C LEU A 283 -23.81 -2.81 -9.29
N ASP A 284 -24.64 -2.41 -10.24
CA ASP A 284 -26.03 -2.04 -9.99
C ASP A 284 -26.85 -3.21 -9.47
N LEU A 285 -26.71 -4.40 -10.08
CA LEU A 285 -27.40 -5.62 -9.67
C LEU A 285 -27.01 -6.03 -8.25
N ILE A 286 -25.71 -6.12 -7.97
CA ILE A 286 -25.16 -6.46 -6.65
C ILE A 286 -25.58 -5.42 -5.62
N SER A 287 -25.50 -4.13 -5.95
CA SER A 287 -25.87 -3.07 -5.01
C SER A 287 -27.39 -3.04 -4.75
N ALA A 288 -28.22 -3.29 -5.76
CA ALA A 288 -29.66 -3.35 -5.61
C ALA A 288 -30.14 -4.60 -4.85
N ARG A 289 -29.54 -5.77 -5.12
CA ARG A 289 -29.94 -7.05 -4.51
C ARG A 289 -29.33 -7.24 -3.12
N PHE A 290 -28.12 -6.75 -2.88
CA PHE A 290 -27.34 -7.03 -1.68
C PHE A 290 -26.98 -5.80 -0.85
N GLY A 291 -27.22 -4.59 -1.37
CA GLY A 291 -26.85 -3.36 -0.68
C GLY A 291 -25.35 -3.11 -0.61
N LEU A 292 -24.52 -3.90 -1.30
CA LEU A 292 -23.06 -3.72 -1.37
C LEU A 292 -22.76 -2.51 -2.27
N ASP A 293 -22.64 -1.35 -1.66
CA ASP A 293 -22.77 -0.05 -2.33
C ASP A 293 -21.49 0.78 -2.38
N HIS A 294 -20.38 0.25 -1.87
CA HIS A 294 -19.07 0.91 -1.88
C HIS A 294 -17.93 -0.09 -1.74
N ASP A 295 -16.71 0.40 -1.98
CA ASP A 295 -15.46 -0.36 -2.06
C ASP A 295 -15.21 -1.29 -0.87
N ARG A 296 -15.44 -0.80 0.36
CA ARG A 296 -15.14 -1.53 1.61
C ARG A 296 -16.02 -2.76 1.83
N VAL A 297 -17.21 -2.80 1.24
CA VAL A 297 -18.15 -3.93 1.38
C VAL A 297 -18.30 -4.73 0.08
N LEU A 298 -17.70 -4.28 -1.02
CA LEU A 298 -17.62 -5.05 -2.25
C LEU A 298 -16.48 -6.07 -2.16
N PHE A 299 -16.86 -7.33 -2.03
CA PHE A 299 -15.95 -8.47 -1.95
C PHE A 299 -16.06 -9.33 -3.24
N GLY A 300 -15.14 -10.28 -3.45
CA GLY A 300 -15.19 -11.15 -4.63
C GLY A 300 -14.92 -10.46 -5.97
N ARG A 301 -14.07 -9.43 -6.01
CA ARG A 301 -13.79 -8.63 -7.23
C ARG A 301 -13.29 -9.45 -8.42
N TYR A 302 -12.58 -10.56 -8.16
CA TYR A 302 -12.07 -11.44 -9.19
C TYR A 302 -13.09 -12.43 -9.74
N ALA A 303 -14.33 -12.44 -9.22
CA ALA A 303 -15.45 -13.08 -9.88
C ALA A 303 -15.88 -12.30 -11.14
N PHE A 304 -15.66 -10.98 -11.18
CA PHE A 304 -16.14 -10.12 -12.27
C PHE A 304 -15.64 -10.58 -13.65
N PRO A 305 -14.35 -10.89 -13.87
CA PRO A 305 -13.89 -11.36 -15.18
C PRO A 305 -14.61 -12.62 -15.70
N VAL A 306 -15.05 -13.53 -14.81
CA VAL A 306 -15.86 -14.70 -15.16
C VAL A 306 -17.29 -14.26 -15.51
N LEU A 307 -17.89 -13.40 -14.69
CA LEU A 307 -19.26 -12.92 -14.88
C LEU A 307 -19.39 -12.01 -16.10
N THR A 308 -18.39 -11.17 -16.40
CA THR A 308 -18.39 -10.31 -17.58
C THR A 308 -18.29 -11.12 -18.85
N HIS A 309 -17.48 -12.19 -18.84
CA HIS A 309 -17.43 -13.15 -19.95
C HIS A 309 -18.79 -13.81 -20.17
N TYR A 310 -19.37 -14.41 -19.14
CA TYR A 310 -20.68 -15.07 -19.24
C TYR A 310 -21.77 -14.13 -19.76
N ILE A 311 -21.94 -12.97 -19.10
CA ILE A 311 -22.96 -11.98 -19.48
C ILE A 311 -22.69 -11.46 -20.89
N GLY A 312 -21.42 -11.31 -21.28
CA GLY A 312 -21.05 -10.88 -22.62
C GLY A 312 -21.50 -11.87 -23.70
N ARG A 313 -21.44 -13.17 -23.41
CA ARG A 313 -21.84 -14.26 -24.31
C ARG A 313 -23.36 -14.43 -24.42
N VAL A 314 -24.12 -14.09 -23.36
CA VAL A 314 -25.59 -14.16 -23.36
C VAL A 314 -26.29 -12.86 -23.78
N GLY A 315 -25.56 -11.92 -24.39
CA GLY A 315 -26.15 -10.70 -24.99
C GLY A 315 -26.07 -9.44 -24.12
N GLY A 316 -25.19 -9.42 -23.11
CA GLY A 316 -24.83 -8.22 -22.34
C GLY A 316 -25.69 -7.94 -21.10
N SER A 317 -26.77 -8.69 -20.89
CA SER A 317 -27.57 -8.67 -19.66
C SER A 317 -28.33 -9.99 -19.49
N ILE A 318 -28.75 -10.32 -18.27
CA ILE A 318 -29.56 -11.52 -17.99
C ILE A 318 -30.97 -11.06 -17.67
N SER A 319 -31.96 -11.64 -18.35
CA SER A 319 -33.37 -11.32 -18.13
C SER A 319 -34.11 -12.39 -17.31
N ASP A 320 -33.61 -13.62 -17.29
CA ASP A 320 -34.19 -14.69 -16.50
C ASP A 320 -33.80 -14.57 -15.02
N GLU A 321 -34.81 -14.50 -14.14
CA GLU A 321 -34.59 -14.36 -12.70
C GLU A 321 -33.96 -15.63 -12.11
N ALA A 322 -34.17 -16.80 -12.70
CA ALA A 322 -33.50 -18.02 -12.24
C ALA A 322 -31.99 -17.95 -12.46
N ASP A 323 -31.55 -17.52 -13.64
CA ASP A 323 -30.13 -17.33 -13.95
C ASP A 323 -29.50 -16.18 -13.16
N ILE A 324 -30.22 -15.08 -12.93
CA ILE A 324 -29.77 -14.01 -12.01
C ILE A 324 -29.49 -14.59 -10.63
N ARG A 325 -30.41 -15.42 -10.09
CA ARG A 325 -30.22 -16.01 -8.75
C ARG A 325 -29.05 -17.00 -8.72
N LYS A 326 -28.85 -17.83 -9.75
CA LYS A 326 -27.68 -18.73 -9.87
C LYS A 326 -26.37 -17.94 -9.94
N LEU A 327 -26.31 -16.89 -10.75
CA LEU A 327 -25.14 -16.02 -10.87
C LEU A 327 -24.79 -15.39 -9.52
N LEU A 328 -25.78 -14.85 -8.82
CA LEU A 328 -25.58 -14.22 -7.51
C LEU A 328 -25.21 -15.24 -6.42
N PHE A 329 -25.77 -16.45 -6.47
CA PHE A 329 -25.40 -17.56 -5.60
C PHE A 329 -23.92 -17.91 -5.77
N TRP A 330 -23.49 -18.14 -7.01
CA TRP A 330 -22.09 -18.44 -7.33
C TRP A 330 -21.14 -17.30 -6.94
N TYR A 331 -21.51 -16.05 -7.22
CA TYR A 331 -20.74 -14.87 -6.82
C TYR A 331 -20.52 -14.81 -5.30
N LEU A 332 -21.59 -14.93 -4.50
CA LEU A 332 -21.50 -14.85 -3.04
C LEU A 332 -20.65 -15.98 -2.47
N HIS A 333 -20.85 -17.22 -2.92
CA HIS A 333 -20.07 -18.35 -2.42
C HIS A 333 -18.60 -18.28 -2.85
N SER A 334 -18.32 -17.87 -4.09
CA SER A 334 -16.93 -17.68 -4.55
C SER A 334 -16.21 -16.62 -3.72
N ALA A 335 -16.92 -15.55 -3.35
CA ALA A 335 -16.39 -14.49 -2.52
C ALA A 335 -16.23 -14.89 -1.04
N LEU A 336 -17.21 -15.58 -0.45
CA LEU A 336 -17.19 -16.07 0.94
C LEU A 336 -16.05 -17.05 1.19
N TRP A 337 -15.83 -17.95 0.23
CA TRP A 337 -14.82 -19.01 0.36
C TRP A 337 -13.46 -18.62 -0.20
N GLY A 338 -13.31 -17.41 -0.73
CA GLY A 338 -12.04 -16.91 -1.25
C GLY A 338 -11.53 -17.70 -2.46
N LYS A 339 -12.43 -18.09 -3.37
CA LYS A 339 -12.09 -18.91 -4.55
C LYS A 339 -10.90 -18.36 -5.36
N PHE A 340 -10.64 -17.05 -5.32
CA PHE A 340 -9.61 -16.39 -6.11
C PHE A 340 -8.40 -15.87 -5.30
N SER A 341 -8.24 -16.25 -4.01
CA SER A 341 -7.19 -15.68 -3.15
C SER A 341 -5.78 -16.20 -3.42
N GLY A 342 -5.63 -17.37 -4.05
CA GLY A 342 -4.34 -17.95 -4.46
C GLY A 342 -4.04 -17.71 -5.95
N SER A 343 -4.22 -18.74 -6.78
CA SER A 343 -3.93 -18.72 -8.22
C SER A 343 -5.04 -18.06 -9.06
N THR A 344 -5.27 -16.75 -8.87
CA THR A 344 -6.39 -16.01 -9.48
C THR A 344 -6.57 -16.27 -10.98
N GLU A 345 -5.50 -16.16 -11.78
CA GLU A 345 -5.60 -16.32 -13.25
C GLU A 345 -5.96 -17.73 -13.68
N SER A 346 -5.34 -18.75 -13.07
CA SER A 346 -5.60 -20.15 -13.37
C SER A 346 -7.04 -20.53 -13.02
N ILE A 347 -7.55 -20.03 -11.90
CA ILE A 347 -8.91 -20.31 -11.44
C ILE A 347 -9.94 -19.61 -12.33
N ILE A 348 -9.70 -18.34 -12.71
CA ILE A 348 -10.56 -17.65 -13.67
C ILE A 348 -10.59 -18.43 -14.99
N ASN A 349 -9.45 -18.85 -15.54
CA ASN A 349 -9.43 -19.61 -16.80
C ASN A 349 -10.22 -20.93 -16.69
N LYS A 350 -10.06 -21.67 -15.59
CA LYS A 350 -10.86 -22.89 -15.35
C LYS A 350 -12.37 -22.58 -15.35
N ASP A 351 -12.79 -21.49 -14.73
CA ASP A 351 -14.19 -21.06 -14.72
C ASP A 351 -14.67 -20.61 -16.11
N LEU A 352 -13.80 -20.00 -16.92
CA LEU A 352 -14.12 -19.65 -18.31
C LEU A 352 -14.29 -20.88 -19.20
N GLU A 353 -13.47 -21.92 -19.01
CA GLU A 353 -13.60 -23.21 -19.71
C GLU A 353 -14.96 -23.88 -19.41
N VAL A 354 -15.43 -23.80 -18.16
CA VAL A 354 -16.77 -24.30 -17.76
C VAL A 354 -17.90 -23.56 -18.49
N LEU A 355 -17.66 -22.32 -18.91
CA LEU A 355 -18.59 -21.43 -19.57
C LEU A 355 -18.49 -21.42 -21.12
N GLU A 356 -17.67 -22.27 -21.73
CA GLU A 356 -17.57 -22.36 -23.20
C GLU A 356 -18.95 -22.56 -23.85
N ASP A 357 -19.72 -23.49 -23.27
CA ASP A 357 -21.15 -23.62 -23.51
C ASP A 357 -21.92 -22.74 -22.49
N VAL A 358 -22.71 -21.81 -23.01
CA VAL A 358 -23.51 -20.88 -22.19
C VAL A 358 -24.77 -21.55 -21.64
N ASP A 359 -25.30 -22.55 -22.35
CA ASP A 359 -26.53 -23.22 -21.97
C ASP A 359 -26.26 -24.13 -20.76
N GLY A 360 -26.85 -23.78 -19.62
CA GLY A 360 -26.55 -24.43 -18.34
C GLY A 360 -25.15 -24.12 -17.77
N GLY A 361 -24.44 -23.11 -18.30
CA GLY A 361 -23.09 -22.75 -17.86
C GLY A 361 -23.04 -22.35 -16.38
N LEU A 362 -24.05 -21.61 -15.88
CA LEU A 362 -24.14 -21.25 -14.47
C LEU A 362 -24.36 -22.46 -13.56
N ASP A 363 -25.14 -23.46 -14.00
CA ASP A 363 -25.33 -24.69 -13.23
C ASP A 363 -24.00 -25.44 -13.10
N ARG A 364 -23.24 -25.57 -14.19
CA ARG A 364 -21.91 -26.19 -14.17
C ARG A 364 -20.91 -25.41 -13.31
N LEU A 365 -20.95 -24.08 -13.30
CA LEU A 365 -20.12 -23.27 -12.41
C LEU A 365 -20.45 -23.51 -10.93
N ILE A 366 -21.73 -23.68 -10.60
CA ILE A 366 -22.17 -24.02 -9.25
C ILE A 366 -21.74 -25.45 -8.88
N GLU A 367 -21.88 -26.41 -9.80
CA GLU A 367 -21.40 -27.78 -9.61
C GLU A 367 -19.89 -27.83 -9.35
N ASP A 368 -19.08 -27.10 -10.13
CA ASP A 368 -17.62 -27.00 -9.90
C ASP A 368 -17.30 -26.34 -8.55
N LEU A 369 -18.07 -25.32 -8.15
CA LEU A 369 -17.92 -24.67 -6.86
C LEU A 369 -18.21 -25.63 -5.68
N VAL A 370 -19.24 -26.47 -5.82
CA VAL A 370 -19.57 -27.51 -4.84
C VAL A 370 -18.50 -28.60 -4.82
N LEU A 371 -17.98 -29.03 -5.97
CA LEU A 371 -16.90 -30.00 -6.05
C LEU A 371 -15.60 -29.46 -5.42
N TRP A 372 -15.29 -28.19 -5.65
CA TRP A 372 -14.11 -27.51 -5.11
C TRP A 372 -14.20 -27.33 -3.59
N ARG A 373 -15.34 -26.89 -3.07
CA ARG A 373 -15.50 -26.57 -1.63
C ARG A 373 -16.01 -27.72 -0.77
N GLY A 374 -16.78 -28.63 -1.37
CA GLY A 374 -17.58 -29.64 -0.67
C GLY A 374 -18.85 -29.04 -0.07
N ASP A 375 -18.77 -28.57 1.18
CA ASP A 375 -19.92 -28.06 1.94
C ASP A 375 -20.00 -26.53 1.84
N LEU A 376 -21.08 -26.03 1.21
CA LEU A 376 -21.36 -24.60 1.09
C LEU A 376 -22.13 -24.02 2.29
N THR A 377 -22.51 -24.84 3.26
CA THR A 377 -23.28 -24.39 4.43
C THR A 377 -22.45 -23.43 5.29
N VAL A 378 -23.01 -22.26 5.58
CA VAL A 378 -22.43 -21.32 6.54
C VAL A 378 -22.64 -21.86 7.95
N LYS A 379 -21.54 -22.17 8.65
CA LYS A 379 -21.51 -22.60 10.05
C LYS A 379 -21.28 -21.40 10.98
N PRO A 380 -21.70 -21.50 12.27
CA PRO A 380 -21.50 -20.43 13.25
C PRO A 380 -20.05 -19.93 13.34
N ASP A 381 -19.08 -20.84 13.25
CA ASP A 381 -17.66 -20.51 13.40
C ASP A 381 -17.10 -19.64 12.27
N HIS A 382 -17.77 -19.57 11.11
CA HIS A 382 -17.38 -18.67 10.03
C HIS A 382 -17.56 -17.17 10.37
N PHE A 383 -18.46 -16.86 11.32
CA PHE A 383 -18.58 -15.52 11.93
C PHE A 383 -17.60 -15.32 13.11
N GLY A 384 -16.57 -16.18 13.21
CA GLY A 384 -15.48 -16.10 14.18
C GLY A 384 -14.36 -15.14 13.82
N GLY A 385 -14.25 -14.73 12.54
CA GLY A 385 -13.29 -13.73 12.10
C GLY A 385 -13.45 -12.41 12.84
N TRP A 386 -12.37 -11.63 12.91
CA TRP A 386 -12.27 -10.53 13.87
C TRP A 386 -11.71 -9.24 13.27
N SER A 387 -12.06 -8.90 12.04
CA SER A 387 -11.72 -7.60 11.48
C SER A 387 -12.76 -7.15 10.45
N ARG A 388 -12.57 -5.94 9.91
CA ARG A 388 -13.35 -5.45 8.77
C ARG A 388 -12.90 -6.05 7.43
N GLY A 389 -11.73 -6.69 7.37
CA GLY A 389 -11.26 -7.46 6.22
C GLY A 389 -11.70 -8.93 6.24
N ALA A 390 -12.19 -9.43 7.39
CA ALA A 390 -12.75 -10.76 7.49
C ALA A 390 -13.85 -11.01 6.44
N ARG A 391 -13.81 -12.17 5.76
CA ARG A 391 -14.71 -12.50 4.64
C ARG A 391 -16.21 -12.40 4.95
N PHE A 392 -16.57 -12.60 6.23
CA PHE A 392 -17.95 -12.51 6.70
C PHE A 392 -18.39 -11.11 7.17
N TYR A 393 -17.48 -10.12 7.25
CA TYR A 393 -17.85 -8.73 7.55
C TYR A 393 -18.69 -8.10 6.42
N PRO A 394 -18.29 -8.15 5.14
CA PRO A 394 -19.15 -7.70 4.03
C PRO A 394 -20.49 -8.44 3.99
N PHE A 395 -20.50 -9.72 4.39
CA PHE A 395 -21.72 -10.52 4.44
C PHE A 395 -22.65 -10.11 5.58
N LEU A 396 -22.12 -9.73 6.75
CA LEU A 396 -22.93 -9.13 7.83
C LEU A 396 -23.56 -7.79 7.38
N TYR A 397 -22.80 -6.97 6.63
CA TYR A 397 -23.34 -5.76 6.02
C TYR A 397 -24.47 -6.11 5.05
N LEU A 398 -24.24 -7.06 4.13
CA LEU A 398 -25.25 -7.57 3.20
C LEU A 398 -26.54 -7.97 3.93
N LEU A 399 -26.44 -8.84 4.95
CA LEU A 399 -27.60 -9.29 5.73
C LEU A 399 -28.36 -8.11 6.33
N THR A 400 -27.64 -7.11 6.84
CA THR A 400 -28.25 -5.90 7.42
C THR A 400 -28.99 -5.06 6.38
N ARG A 401 -28.50 -5.03 5.15
CA ARG A 401 -29.07 -4.22 4.06
C ARG A 401 -30.23 -4.90 3.33
N THR A 402 -30.23 -6.23 3.27
CA THR A 402 -31.27 -7.02 2.59
C THR A 402 -32.38 -7.48 3.53
N GLY A 403 -32.04 -7.75 4.80
CA GLY A 403 -32.98 -8.16 5.83
C GLY A 403 -33.84 -7.03 6.36
N ASP A 404 -34.70 -7.34 7.34
CA ASP A 404 -35.57 -6.38 8.02
C ASP A 404 -34.90 -5.71 9.22
N SER A 405 -33.57 -5.61 9.20
CA SER A 405 -32.77 -4.97 10.24
C SER A 405 -33.18 -3.52 10.47
N LYS A 406 -33.37 -3.15 11.74
CA LYS A 406 -33.80 -1.81 12.16
C LYS A 406 -32.70 -1.06 12.90
N ASP A 407 -32.66 0.25 12.69
CA ASP A 407 -31.87 1.16 13.53
C ASP A 407 -32.40 1.15 14.96
N TRP A 408 -31.51 1.01 15.94
CA TRP A 408 -31.90 0.88 17.35
C TRP A 408 -32.36 2.19 18.00
N GLY A 409 -32.02 3.36 17.44
CA GLY A 409 -32.39 4.66 17.98
C GLY A 409 -33.62 5.28 17.29
N LEU A 410 -33.87 4.88 16.05
CA LEU A 410 -34.92 5.42 15.18
C LEU A 410 -36.03 4.40 14.85
N GLY A 411 -35.79 3.09 14.99
CA GLY A 411 -36.74 2.03 14.65
C GLY A 411 -37.00 1.85 13.14
N ILE A 412 -36.25 2.59 12.29
CA ILE A 412 -36.41 2.56 10.84
C ILE A 412 -35.59 1.41 10.21
N PRO A 413 -36.04 0.82 9.08
CA PRO A 413 -35.25 -0.19 8.39
C PRO A 413 -33.91 0.35 7.87
N LEU A 414 -32.86 -0.45 7.96
CA LEU A 414 -31.50 -0.12 7.49
C LEU A 414 -31.27 -0.51 6.02
N LYS A 415 -32.31 -0.48 5.19
CA LYS A 415 -32.23 -0.80 3.75
C LYS A 415 -31.68 0.38 2.95
N LYS A 416 -30.99 0.11 1.83
CA LYS A 416 -30.33 1.15 1.01
C LYS A 416 -31.26 2.27 0.56
N GLY A 417 -32.46 1.95 0.09
CA GLY A 417 -33.42 2.93 -0.40
C GLY A 417 -34.18 3.73 0.67
N LEU A 418 -33.97 3.43 1.96
CA LEU A 418 -34.76 4.03 3.06
C LEU A 418 -33.93 4.97 3.95
N LEU A 419 -32.62 5.07 3.74
CA LEU A 419 -31.75 6.01 4.43
C LEU A 419 -31.51 7.25 3.56
N GLY A 420 -31.64 8.44 4.13
CA GLY A 420 -31.36 9.69 3.42
C GLY A 420 -29.86 9.87 3.13
N LYS A 421 -29.52 10.69 2.13
CA LYS A 421 -28.13 10.94 1.69
C LYS A 421 -27.17 11.39 2.82
N ASN A 422 -27.70 12.02 3.87
CA ASN A 422 -26.92 12.49 5.03
C ASN A 422 -26.83 11.46 6.17
N THR A 423 -27.34 10.24 5.96
CA THR A 423 -27.39 9.17 6.96
C THR A 423 -26.50 8.01 6.52
N SER A 424 -25.26 8.00 7.01
CA SER A 424 -24.34 6.88 6.82
C SER A 424 -24.54 5.82 7.91
N LEU A 425 -24.31 4.56 7.53
CA LEU A 425 -24.20 3.46 8.48
C LEU A 425 -22.80 3.44 9.09
N GLU A 426 -22.74 3.29 10.41
CA GLU A 426 -21.52 3.08 11.17
C GLU A 426 -21.56 1.70 11.82
N VAL A 427 -20.37 1.10 11.92
CA VAL A 427 -20.18 -0.12 12.70
C VAL A 427 -20.30 0.24 14.17
N HIS A 428 -21.11 -0.51 14.90
CA HIS A 428 -21.24 -0.41 16.34
C HIS A 428 -20.81 -1.73 16.99
N HIS A 429 -19.93 -1.64 17.99
CA HIS A 429 -19.57 -2.75 18.86
C HIS A 429 -20.69 -2.93 19.88
N ILE A 430 -21.46 -3.99 19.72
CA ILE A 430 -22.61 -4.30 20.56
C ILE A 430 -22.19 -4.30 22.02
N PHE A 431 -21.18 -5.09 22.35
CA PHE A 431 -20.45 -4.97 23.60
C PHE A 431 -19.31 -3.98 23.37
N PRO A 432 -19.34 -2.78 23.99
CA PRO A 432 -18.38 -1.74 23.67
C PRO A 432 -16.95 -2.13 24.03
N LYS A 433 -16.00 -1.77 23.16
CA LYS A 433 -14.56 -2.07 23.35
C LYS A 433 -14.05 -1.69 24.73
N ALA A 434 -14.39 -0.48 25.19
CA ALA A 434 -13.94 0.04 26.47
C ALA A 434 -14.42 -0.80 27.66
N GLN A 435 -15.59 -1.43 27.56
CA GLN A 435 -16.14 -2.29 28.60
C GLN A 435 -15.49 -3.68 28.58
N LEU A 436 -15.36 -4.27 27.39
CA LEU A 436 -14.72 -5.58 27.23
C LEU A 436 -13.24 -5.57 27.64
N LYS A 437 -12.50 -4.52 27.29
CA LYS A 437 -11.10 -4.33 27.73
C LYS A 437 -10.97 -4.35 29.26
N LYS A 438 -11.89 -3.69 29.98
CA LYS A 438 -11.90 -3.66 31.46
C LYS A 438 -12.14 -5.04 32.08
N PHE A 439 -12.82 -5.93 31.38
CA PHE A 439 -13.09 -7.30 31.80
C PHE A 439 -12.01 -8.30 31.37
N GLY A 440 -10.96 -7.85 30.69
CA GLY A 440 -9.82 -8.68 30.30
C GLY A 440 -10.06 -9.56 29.08
N TYR A 441 -11.08 -9.27 28.26
CA TYR A 441 -11.25 -9.97 26.98
C TYR A 441 -10.14 -9.59 26.01
N ASP A 442 -9.68 -10.60 25.26
CA ASP A 442 -8.70 -10.37 24.24
C ASP A 442 -9.30 -9.63 23.05
N LYS A 443 -8.41 -9.24 22.16
CA LYS A 443 -8.66 -8.29 21.11
C LYS A 443 -9.45 -8.87 19.94
N ALA A 444 -9.17 -10.14 19.59
CA ALA A 444 -9.92 -10.91 18.61
C ALA A 444 -11.36 -11.15 19.09
N GLN A 445 -11.54 -11.41 20.39
CA GLN A 445 -12.86 -11.50 21.00
C GLN A 445 -13.58 -10.16 20.94
N ILE A 446 -12.94 -9.04 21.27
CA ILE A 446 -13.55 -7.70 21.21
C ILE A 446 -14.02 -7.34 19.79
N ASN A 447 -13.22 -7.70 18.78
CA ASN A 447 -13.44 -7.32 17.39
C ASN A 447 -14.04 -8.43 16.54
N ALA A 448 -14.58 -9.47 17.17
CA ALA A 448 -15.32 -10.50 16.48
C ALA A 448 -16.41 -9.88 15.60
N VAL A 449 -16.55 -10.34 14.36
CA VAL A 449 -17.62 -9.90 13.45
C VAL A 449 -18.99 -10.08 14.11
N ALA A 450 -19.16 -11.14 14.90
CA ALA A 450 -20.36 -11.39 15.71
C ALA A 450 -20.56 -10.42 16.89
N ASN A 451 -19.67 -9.46 17.15
CA ASN A 451 -19.87 -8.33 18.06
C ASN A 451 -20.27 -7.04 17.31
N PHE A 452 -20.35 -7.06 15.98
CA PHE A 452 -20.68 -5.88 15.19
C PHE A 452 -22.16 -5.84 14.83
N CYS A 453 -22.72 -4.65 14.79
CA CYS A 453 -23.97 -4.35 14.11
C CYS A 453 -23.84 -3.02 13.37
N PHE A 454 -24.82 -2.68 12.53
CA PHE A 454 -24.81 -1.39 11.83
C PHE A 454 -25.91 -0.50 12.36
N LEU A 455 -25.58 0.76 12.58
CA LEU A 455 -26.49 1.78 13.08
C LEU A 455 -26.27 3.07 12.31
N THR A 456 -27.26 3.95 12.31
CA THR A 456 -27.05 5.32 11.83
C THR A 456 -26.06 6.04 12.74
N LYS A 457 -25.21 6.92 12.18
CA LYS A 457 -24.22 7.70 12.93
C LYS A 457 -24.76 8.33 14.21
N ASN A 458 -25.95 8.94 14.15
CA ASN A 458 -26.56 9.58 15.32
C ASN A 458 -26.96 8.58 16.40
N THR A 459 -27.43 7.39 16.02
CA THR A 459 -27.76 6.32 16.98
C THR A 459 -26.48 5.75 17.59
N ASN A 460 -25.45 5.49 16.79
CA ASN A 460 -24.16 5.00 17.26
C ASN A 460 -23.54 5.95 18.32
N LEU A 461 -23.54 7.26 18.03
CA LEU A 461 -23.06 8.29 18.98
C LEU A 461 -23.88 8.36 20.27
N LYS A 462 -25.20 8.14 20.21
CA LYS A 462 -26.08 8.17 21.39
C LYS A 462 -25.91 6.96 22.29
N ILE A 463 -25.68 5.77 21.72
CA ILE A 463 -25.43 4.56 22.50
C ILE A 463 -24.02 4.61 23.10
N SER A 464 -23.03 5.08 22.34
CA SER A 464 -21.65 5.27 22.81
C SER A 464 -21.09 3.99 23.46
N ASP A 465 -20.53 4.07 24.67
CA ASP A 465 -19.90 2.96 25.40
C ASP A 465 -20.80 2.33 26.50
N ARG A 466 -22.12 2.53 26.40
CA ARG A 466 -23.12 1.98 27.33
C ARG A 466 -23.15 0.45 27.28
N LYS A 467 -23.46 -0.18 28.41
CA LYS A 467 -23.52 -1.65 28.50
C LYS A 467 -24.80 -2.20 27.86
N PRO A 468 -24.73 -3.34 27.14
CA PRO A 468 -25.91 -3.96 26.52
C PRO A 468 -27.05 -4.23 27.49
N GLU A 469 -26.75 -4.70 28.71
CA GLU A 469 -27.72 -4.92 29.78
C GLU A 469 -28.59 -3.68 30.11
N ASP A 470 -28.07 -2.47 29.90
CA ASP A 470 -28.80 -1.22 30.11
C ASP A 470 -29.58 -0.81 28.86
N TYR A 471 -28.88 -0.66 27.73
CA TYR A 471 -29.45 0.00 26.55
C TYR A 471 -30.32 -0.94 25.69
N PHE A 472 -30.13 -2.28 25.77
CA PHE A 472 -31.00 -3.23 25.06
C PHE A 472 -32.44 -3.19 25.54
N LYS A 473 -32.65 -3.09 26.85
CA LYS A 473 -34.00 -2.99 27.41
C LYS A 473 -34.71 -1.75 26.87
N GLU A 474 -34.03 -0.61 26.85
CA GLU A 474 -34.58 0.65 26.31
C GLU A 474 -34.93 0.55 24.83
N ILE A 475 -34.07 -0.10 24.03
CA ILE A 475 -34.33 -0.31 22.60
C ILE A 475 -35.57 -1.18 22.42
N GLU A 476 -35.64 -2.31 23.12
CA GLU A 476 -36.74 -3.26 22.93
C GLU A 476 -38.08 -2.70 23.44
N ASP A 477 -38.06 -1.92 24.52
CA ASP A 477 -39.26 -1.22 25.03
C ASP A 477 -39.75 -0.15 24.04
N LYS A 478 -38.83 0.57 23.38
CA LYS A 478 -39.16 1.66 22.46
C LYS A 478 -39.47 1.18 21.04
N PHE A 479 -38.77 0.17 20.57
CA PHE A 479 -38.84 -0.39 19.23
C PHE A 479 -38.82 -1.93 19.28
N PRO A 480 -39.96 -2.57 19.63
CA PRO A 480 -40.05 -4.03 19.72
C PRO A 480 -39.55 -4.74 18.45
N GLY A 481 -38.73 -5.76 18.63
CA GLY A 481 -38.10 -6.55 17.59
C GLY A 481 -36.90 -5.90 16.90
N ALA A 482 -36.45 -4.70 17.32
CA ALA A 482 -35.27 -4.06 16.76
C ALA A 482 -33.98 -4.85 17.07
N LEU A 483 -33.85 -5.42 18.27
CA LEU A 483 -32.71 -6.25 18.63
C LEU A 483 -32.71 -7.56 17.82
N SER A 484 -33.82 -8.29 17.79
CA SER A 484 -33.91 -9.55 17.03
C SER A 484 -33.70 -9.34 15.52
N SER A 485 -34.06 -8.16 14.99
CA SER A 485 -33.82 -7.82 13.57
C SER A 485 -32.34 -7.71 13.18
N GLN A 486 -31.44 -7.61 14.17
CA GLN A 486 -29.98 -7.63 13.99
C GLN A 486 -29.34 -8.84 14.68
N TRP A 487 -30.12 -9.94 14.79
CA TRP A 487 -29.69 -11.25 15.29
C TRP A 487 -29.12 -11.21 16.71
N ILE A 488 -29.68 -10.36 17.57
CA ILE A 488 -29.34 -10.34 18.99
C ILE A 488 -30.07 -11.52 19.69
N PRO A 489 -29.36 -12.40 20.43
CA PRO A 489 -29.98 -13.40 21.27
C PRO A 489 -30.95 -12.75 22.27
N MET A 490 -32.22 -13.19 22.26
CA MET A 490 -33.26 -12.58 23.11
C MET A 490 -33.29 -13.16 24.54
N ASP A 491 -32.44 -14.13 24.85
CA ASP A 491 -32.18 -14.55 26.23
C ASP A 491 -31.43 -13.43 26.96
N ARG A 492 -32.15 -12.71 27.83
CA ARG A 492 -31.64 -11.57 28.59
C ARG A 492 -30.49 -11.94 29.52
N SER A 493 -30.35 -13.21 29.89
CA SER A 493 -29.23 -13.65 30.72
C SER A 493 -27.88 -13.53 30.01
N LEU A 494 -27.88 -13.43 28.67
CA LEU A 494 -26.68 -13.29 27.84
C LEU A 494 -26.24 -11.84 27.62
N TRP A 495 -27.01 -10.85 28.09
CA TRP A 495 -26.75 -9.43 27.79
C TRP A 495 -25.69 -8.81 28.70
N THR A 496 -25.17 -9.56 29.66
CA THR A 496 -24.14 -9.10 30.59
C THR A 496 -22.73 -9.42 30.09
N ILE A 497 -21.77 -8.56 30.45
CA ILE A 497 -20.37 -8.68 29.97
C ILE A 497 -19.71 -10.00 30.39
N ASP A 498 -20.07 -10.59 31.53
CA ASP A 498 -19.55 -11.90 31.98
C ASP A 498 -20.06 -13.07 31.12
N LYS A 499 -21.13 -12.87 30.34
CA LYS A 499 -21.69 -13.85 29.40
C LYS A 499 -21.34 -13.59 27.95
N TYR A 500 -20.39 -12.68 27.70
CA TYR A 500 -20.01 -12.27 26.35
C TYR A 500 -19.61 -13.44 25.42
N PRO A 501 -18.81 -14.44 25.83
CA PRO A 501 -18.50 -15.58 24.97
C PRO A 501 -19.75 -16.40 24.57
N GLN A 502 -20.67 -16.61 25.51
CA GLN A 502 -21.93 -17.32 25.25
C GLN A 502 -22.84 -16.49 24.34
N PHE A 503 -22.89 -15.17 24.53
CA PHE A 503 -23.58 -14.25 23.63
C PHE A 503 -23.08 -14.38 22.20
N LEU A 504 -21.75 -14.32 22.00
CA LEU A 504 -21.15 -14.46 20.67
C LEU A 504 -21.50 -15.82 20.05
N HIS A 505 -21.42 -16.89 20.83
CA HIS A 505 -21.74 -18.24 20.35
C HIS A 505 -23.20 -18.34 19.86
N GLU A 506 -24.17 -17.85 20.64
CA GLU A 506 -25.58 -17.86 20.23
C GLU A 506 -25.85 -16.91 19.05
N ARG A 507 -25.24 -15.73 19.05
CA ARG A 507 -25.38 -14.78 17.93
C ARG A 507 -24.82 -15.36 16.63
N ARG A 508 -23.69 -16.05 16.67
CA ARG A 508 -23.11 -16.73 15.50
C ARG A 508 -24.07 -17.77 14.91
N LYS A 509 -24.81 -18.50 15.74
CA LYS A 509 -25.87 -19.44 15.26
C LYS A 509 -26.98 -18.71 14.52
N LEU A 510 -27.47 -17.59 15.08
CA LEU A 510 -28.50 -16.78 14.45
C LEU A 510 -28.04 -16.18 13.12
N LEU A 511 -26.81 -15.68 13.07
CA LEU A 511 -26.20 -15.14 11.84
C LEU A 511 -26.00 -16.22 10.77
N ALA A 512 -25.50 -17.40 11.15
CA ALA A 512 -25.33 -18.52 10.24
C ALA A 512 -26.68 -19.00 9.67
N ALA A 513 -27.72 -19.11 10.51
CA ALA A 513 -29.07 -19.46 10.05
C ALA A 513 -29.62 -18.43 9.05
N ALA A 514 -29.43 -17.14 9.32
CA ALA A 514 -29.86 -16.07 8.42
C ALA A 514 -29.07 -16.06 7.11
N ALA A 515 -27.76 -16.32 7.17
CA ALA A 515 -26.91 -16.45 6.01
C ALA A 515 -27.38 -17.58 5.09
N ASN A 516 -27.58 -18.79 5.63
CA ASN A 516 -28.08 -19.92 4.85
C ASN A 516 -29.48 -19.67 4.30
N THR A 517 -30.39 -19.07 5.08
CA THR A 517 -31.73 -18.71 4.59
C THR A 517 -31.65 -17.79 3.36
N LEU A 518 -30.75 -16.80 3.37
CA LEU A 518 -30.54 -15.91 2.23
C LEU A 518 -29.91 -16.65 1.04
N LEU A 519 -28.89 -17.47 1.27
CA LEU A 519 -28.19 -18.23 0.21
C LEU A 519 -29.12 -19.26 -0.45
N ASP A 520 -29.89 -20.02 0.34
CA ASP A 520 -30.90 -20.97 -0.13
C ASP A 520 -32.02 -20.27 -0.90
N SER A 521 -32.32 -19.01 -0.55
CA SER A 521 -33.25 -18.18 -1.32
C SER A 521 -32.71 -17.75 -2.66
N LEU A 522 -31.42 -17.92 -2.96
CA LEU A 522 -30.89 -17.71 -4.31
C LEU A 522 -30.95 -19.03 -5.07
N HIS A 523 -30.38 -20.10 -4.53
CA HIS A 523 -30.36 -21.39 -5.19
C HIS A 523 -30.29 -22.53 -4.16
N ILE A 524 -31.12 -23.56 -4.36
CA ILE A 524 -31.08 -24.76 -3.52
C ILE A 524 -30.17 -25.76 -4.21
N VAL A 525 -29.01 -26.02 -3.62
CA VAL A 525 -28.16 -27.14 -4.02
C VAL A 525 -28.76 -28.41 -3.41
N ALA A 526 -29.02 -29.44 -4.22
CA ALA A 526 -29.42 -30.73 -3.67
C ALA A 526 -28.32 -31.22 -2.72
N PRO A 527 -28.63 -31.71 -1.51
CA PRO A 527 -27.61 -32.28 -0.64
C PRO A 527 -26.88 -33.35 -1.44
N ALA A 528 -25.55 -33.23 -1.50
CA ALA A 528 -24.72 -34.20 -2.21
C ALA A 528 -25.20 -35.59 -1.81
N ALA A 529 -25.73 -36.34 -2.78
CA ALA A 529 -26.17 -37.71 -2.56
C ALA A 529 -24.99 -38.40 -1.87
N THR A 530 -25.21 -38.95 -0.67
CA THR A 530 -24.26 -39.81 0.02
C THR A 530 -23.69 -40.77 -1.00
N SER A 531 -22.46 -40.49 -1.45
CA SER A 531 -21.82 -41.21 -2.52
C SER A 531 -21.42 -42.57 -1.97
N THR A 532 -22.28 -43.55 -2.25
CA THR A 532 -21.92 -44.96 -2.25
C THR A 532 -20.72 -45.15 -3.17
N ASN A 533 -19.61 -45.62 -2.57
CA ASN A 533 -18.44 -46.22 -3.20
C ASN A 533 -17.83 -45.48 -4.40
N ILE A 534 -16.90 -44.56 -4.12
CA ILE A 534 -15.72 -44.36 -4.95
C ILE A 534 -14.50 -44.72 -4.09
N GLN A 535 -13.67 -45.62 -4.64
CA GLN A 535 -12.47 -46.15 -4.02
C GLN A 535 -11.55 -45.04 -3.52
N GLN A 536 -11.01 -45.28 -2.33
CA GLN A 536 -9.92 -44.57 -1.69
C GLN A 536 -8.86 -44.09 -2.68
N VAL A 537 -8.71 -42.78 -2.80
CA VAL A 537 -7.42 -42.15 -3.05
C VAL A 537 -7.23 -41.08 -1.98
N ASN A 538 -6.41 -41.47 -1.01
CA ASN A 538 -5.71 -40.68 0.01
C ASN A 538 -6.54 -39.91 1.04
N ASP A 539 -6.52 -40.45 2.26
CA ASP A 539 -6.69 -39.75 3.52
C ASP A 539 -5.76 -38.52 3.56
N ALA A 540 -6.29 -37.35 3.20
CA ALA A 540 -5.84 -36.11 3.83
C ALA A 540 -6.60 -36.02 5.16
N PRO A 541 -5.93 -35.98 6.31
CA PRO A 541 -6.62 -35.86 7.58
C PRO A 541 -7.46 -34.58 7.55
N ALA A 542 -8.66 -34.65 8.12
CA ALA A 542 -9.39 -33.44 8.51
C ALA A 542 -8.52 -32.71 9.54
N THR A 543 -7.63 -31.85 9.06
CA THR A 543 -6.88 -30.89 9.86
C THR A 543 -7.91 -29.90 10.35
N VAL A 544 -8.27 -30.05 11.62
CA VAL A 544 -8.77 -28.95 12.44
C VAL A 544 -7.68 -27.89 12.37
N ALA A 545 -7.84 -26.93 11.46
CA ALA A 545 -6.90 -25.83 11.31
C ALA A 545 -6.90 -25.04 12.62
N ILE A 546 -5.83 -25.19 13.38
CA ILE A 546 -5.49 -24.23 14.43
C ILE A 546 -4.93 -23.02 13.67
N SER A 547 -5.82 -22.12 13.24
CA SER A 547 -5.41 -20.80 12.78
C SER A 547 -4.71 -20.11 13.96
N VAL A 548 -3.43 -19.77 13.82
CA VAL A 548 -2.75 -18.93 14.81
C VAL A 548 -3.41 -17.56 14.74
N ASN A 549 -4.10 -17.17 15.82
CA ASN A 549 -4.78 -15.87 15.95
C ASN A 549 -3.79 -14.72 15.62
N SER A 550 -3.90 -14.12 14.43
CA SER A 550 -3.07 -13.02 13.94
C SER A 550 -3.81 -12.12 12.94
N GLY A 551 -3.44 -10.83 12.84
CA GLY A 551 -4.14 -9.77 12.11
C GLY A 551 -4.48 -8.51 12.94
N ILE A 552 -5.08 -7.50 12.29
CA ILE A 552 -5.29 -6.17 12.90
C ILE A 552 -6.46 -6.23 13.86
N THR A 553 -6.15 -6.19 15.16
CA THR A 553 -7.08 -6.59 16.20
C THR A 553 -7.74 -5.40 16.91
N THR A 554 -7.22 -4.15 16.97
CA THR A 554 -7.90 -2.99 17.62
C THR A 554 -8.14 -1.80 16.70
N ASP A 555 -9.03 -0.87 17.09
CA ASP A 555 -9.06 0.46 16.45
C ASP A 555 -7.75 1.23 16.70
N GLU A 556 -7.10 1.01 17.83
CA GLU A 556 -5.81 1.65 18.14
C GLU A 556 -4.72 1.12 17.21
N GLU A 557 -4.68 -0.19 16.95
CA GLU A 557 -3.82 -0.78 15.92
C GLU A 557 -4.23 -0.38 14.54
N GLU A 558 -5.51 -0.46 14.19
CA GLU A 558 -5.97 -0.07 12.87
C GLU A 558 -5.67 1.42 12.63
N GLN A 559 -5.79 2.27 13.64
CA GLN A 559 -5.35 3.67 13.57
C GLN A 559 -3.84 3.80 13.56
N ALA A 560 -3.10 3.01 14.33
CA ALA A 560 -1.64 3.06 14.36
C ALA A 560 -1.05 2.57 13.04
N ILE A 561 -1.62 1.53 12.47
CA ILE A 561 -1.36 0.98 11.15
C ILE A 561 -1.84 1.95 10.09
N GLN A 562 -3.04 2.52 10.15
CA GLN A 562 -3.45 3.54 9.18
C GLN A 562 -2.55 4.78 9.26
N LYS A 563 -2.13 5.21 10.45
CA LYS A 563 -1.13 6.26 10.64
C LYS A 563 0.22 5.85 10.07
N LEU A 564 0.64 4.60 10.27
CA LEU A 564 1.85 4.06 9.68
C LEU A 564 1.76 4.03 8.16
N ARG A 565 0.64 3.60 7.58
CA ARG A 565 0.39 3.52 6.15
C ARG A 565 0.32 4.90 5.52
N SER A 566 -0.32 5.85 6.20
CA SER A 566 -0.28 7.26 5.82
C SER A 566 1.14 7.81 5.90
N TRP A 567 1.87 7.51 6.98
CA TRP A 567 3.28 7.89 7.13
C TRP A 567 4.17 7.28 6.03
N MET A 568 3.95 6.02 5.66
CA MET A 568 4.62 5.35 4.55
C MET A 568 4.35 6.07 3.23
N LYS A 569 3.08 6.43 2.96
CA LYS A 569 2.71 7.25 1.80
C LYS A 569 3.31 8.66 1.86
N GLU A 570 3.43 9.26 3.04
CA GLU A 570 4.10 10.54 3.25
C GLU A 570 5.60 10.44 2.94
N GLN A 571 6.25 9.33 3.29
CA GLN A 571 7.61 8.96 2.84
C GLN A 571 7.62 8.47 1.37
N GLY A 572 6.49 8.54 0.66
CA GLY A 572 6.37 8.08 -0.72
C GLY A 572 6.38 6.56 -0.93
N LEU A 573 6.62 5.75 0.09
CA LEU A 573 6.72 4.30 -0.02
C LEU A 573 5.33 3.64 -0.12
N PRO A 574 5.24 2.43 -0.74
CA PRO A 574 3.99 1.68 -0.77
C PRO A 574 3.45 1.48 0.63
N ALA A 575 2.13 1.58 0.77
CA ALA A 575 1.46 1.53 2.07
C ALA A 575 1.43 0.12 2.70
N GLY A 576 1.92 -0.91 2.02
CA GLY A 576 1.82 -2.29 2.49
C GLY A 576 0.41 -2.86 2.36
N TYR A 577 0.37 -4.18 2.21
CA TYR A 577 -0.85 -4.97 2.20
C TYR A 577 -1.30 -5.18 3.64
N MET A 578 -2.54 -4.80 3.92
CA MET A 578 -3.16 -5.03 5.22
C MET A 578 -3.59 -6.48 5.32
N GLU A 579 -3.47 -7.06 6.51
CA GLU A 579 -3.97 -8.40 6.80
C GLU A 579 -3.51 -9.40 5.72
N TYR A 580 -2.21 -9.36 5.43
CA TYR A 580 -1.61 -10.16 4.38
C TYR A 580 -1.56 -11.62 4.80
N GLU A 581 -2.34 -12.45 4.10
CA GLU A 581 -2.41 -13.89 4.34
C GLU A 581 -1.13 -14.56 3.81
N LEU A 582 -0.41 -15.25 4.70
CA LEU A 582 0.71 -16.12 4.35
C LEU A 582 0.20 -17.55 4.18
N THR A 583 0.50 -18.16 3.03
CA THR A 583 0.11 -19.54 2.71
C THR A 583 1.31 -20.51 2.65
N ASP A 584 1.05 -21.81 2.84
CA ASP A 584 2.09 -22.84 2.76
C ASP A 584 2.00 -23.69 1.48
N GLY A 585 2.77 -23.30 0.45
CA GLY A 585 2.99 -24.14 -0.73
C GLY A 585 1.76 -24.32 -1.63
N ASP A 586 1.79 -25.38 -2.45
CA ASP A 586 0.80 -25.68 -3.51
C ASP A 586 -0.63 -25.98 -3.00
N TYR A 587 -0.84 -26.02 -1.68
CA TYR A 587 -2.14 -26.16 -1.05
C TYR A 587 -2.43 -24.86 -0.29
N ASP A 588 -3.51 -24.15 -0.67
CA ASP A 588 -3.98 -22.84 -0.16
C ASP A 588 -4.33 -22.82 1.36
N GLU A 589 -3.50 -23.38 2.24
CA GLU A 589 -3.64 -23.30 3.69
C GLU A 589 -3.02 -21.99 4.20
N VAL A 590 -3.87 -21.06 4.67
CA VAL A 590 -3.43 -19.83 5.35
C VAL A 590 -2.81 -20.22 6.69
N THR A 591 -1.49 -20.01 6.81
CA THR A 591 -0.71 -20.36 8.01
C THR A 591 -0.80 -19.25 9.07
N VAL A 592 -0.76 -17.99 8.64
CA VAL A 592 -0.78 -16.81 9.52
C VAL A 592 -1.22 -15.57 8.73
N VAL A 593 -1.79 -14.57 9.40
CA VAL A 593 -2.14 -13.27 8.81
C VAL A 593 -1.20 -12.20 9.39
N LEU A 594 -0.52 -11.48 8.51
CA LEU A 594 0.38 -10.39 8.92
C LEU A 594 -0.38 -9.06 8.90
N ASP A 595 -0.26 -8.24 9.95
CA ASP A 595 -1.00 -6.97 10.03
C ASP A 595 -0.75 -6.06 8.84
N VAL A 596 0.53 -5.83 8.55
CA VAL A 596 0.96 -5.12 7.35
C VAL A 596 2.17 -5.82 6.79
N ALA A 597 2.13 -6.18 5.50
CA ALA A 597 3.24 -6.82 4.84
C ALA A 597 3.61 -6.13 3.53
N TRP A 598 4.90 -6.21 3.22
CA TRP A 598 5.51 -5.89 1.95
C TRP A 598 6.22 -7.14 1.45
N PRO A 599 5.50 -8.06 0.75
CA PRO A 599 6.05 -9.35 0.34
C PRO A 599 7.21 -9.20 -0.65
N GLU A 600 7.24 -8.12 -1.41
CA GLU A 600 8.35 -7.80 -2.34
C GLU A 600 9.32 -6.77 -1.76
N GLY A 601 9.24 -6.52 -0.45
CA GLY A 601 9.96 -5.46 0.25
C GLY A 601 9.31 -4.08 0.15
N VAL A 602 9.71 -3.20 1.07
CA VAL A 602 9.23 -1.82 1.19
C VAL A 602 9.58 -1.00 -0.07
N GLN A 603 10.77 -1.22 -0.62
CA GLN A 603 11.13 -0.87 -1.99
C GLN A 603 11.13 -2.15 -2.82
N GLN A 604 10.15 -2.28 -3.72
CA GLN A 604 9.93 -3.50 -4.49
C GLN A 604 11.20 -3.96 -5.20
N GLY A 605 11.70 -5.15 -4.83
CA GLY A 605 12.91 -5.77 -5.40
C GLY A 605 14.25 -5.19 -4.96
N LEU A 606 14.28 -4.16 -4.11
CA LEU A 606 15.50 -3.53 -3.56
C LEU A 606 15.67 -3.76 -2.05
N SER A 607 14.58 -4.08 -1.37
CA SER A 607 14.58 -4.46 0.05
C SER A 607 13.99 -5.86 0.19
N GLN A 608 14.41 -6.60 1.20
CA GLN A 608 13.84 -7.92 1.50
C GLN A 608 12.38 -7.81 1.96
N PRO A 609 11.59 -8.90 1.93
CA PRO A 609 10.23 -8.90 2.44
C PRO A 609 10.15 -8.40 3.89
N VAL A 610 9.21 -7.50 4.19
CA VAL A 610 9.07 -6.90 5.53
C VAL A 610 7.64 -6.97 6.04
N ALA A 611 7.48 -7.20 7.33
CA ALA A 611 6.18 -7.18 8.00
C ALA A 611 6.22 -6.30 9.26
N VAL A 612 5.09 -5.67 9.57
CA VAL A 612 4.83 -5.09 10.89
C VAL A 612 3.76 -5.95 11.55
N LEU A 613 4.01 -6.37 12.79
CA LEU A 613 3.22 -7.34 13.54
C LEU A 613 3.02 -6.81 14.97
N LEU A 614 1.93 -6.09 15.19
CA LEU A 614 1.62 -5.42 16.44
C LEU A 614 0.84 -6.37 17.35
N ASP A 615 1.27 -6.44 18.62
CA ASP A 615 0.63 -7.26 19.65
C ASP A 615 0.42 -8.75 19.27
N GLU A 616 1.25 -9.30 18.38
CA GLU A 616 1.11 -10.66 17.87
C GLU A 616 1.75 -11.73 18.78
N GLY A 617 1.31 -12.99 18.61
CA GLY A 617 1.86 -14.13 19.34
C GLY A 617 3.24 -14.58 18.84
N ALA A 618 4.04 -15.20 19.71
CA ALA A 618 5.40 -15.67 19.38
C ALA A 618 5.47 -16.61 18.16
N GLU A 619 4.38 -17.36 17.92
CA GLU A 619 4.28 -18.27 16.78
C GLU A 619 4.15 -17.55 15.43
N VAL A 620 3.50 -16.38 15.41
CA VAL A 620 3.34 -15.52 14.22
C VAL A 620 4.70 -15.00 13.77
N TYR A 621 5.50 -14.52 14.72
CA TYR A 621 6.86 -14.05 14.48
C TYR A 621 7.76 -15.14 13.89
N ARG A 622 7.66 -16.36 14.41
CA ARG A 622 8.42 -17.52 13.92
C ARG A 622 8.07 -17.83 12.47
N ILE A 623 6.78 -17.94 12.16
CA ILE A 623 6.29 -18.26 10.81
C ILE A 623 6.66 -17.17 9.80
N ALA A 624 6.48 -15.89 10.16
CA ALA A 624 6.88 -14.77 9.32
C ALA A 624 8.38 -14.83 8.97
N GLY A 625 9.23 -15.09 9.97
CA GLY A 625 10.67 -15.28 9.77
C GLY A 625 11.02 -16.46 8.87
N GLU A 626 10.38 -17.62 9.05
CA GLU A 626 10.59 -18.81 8.22
C GLU A 626 10.19 -18.59 6.75
N LYS A 627 9.19 -17.73 6.52
CA LYS A 627 8.74 -17.32 5.18
C LYS A 627 9.56 -16.17 4.58
N GLY A 628 10.68 -15.80 5.22
CA GLY A 628 11.63 -14.82 4.69
C GLY A 628 11.26 -13.37 4.97
N PHE A 629 10.29 -13.09 5.85
CA PHE A 629 9.97 -11.72 6.26
C PHE A 629 10.87 -11.29 7.41
N ARG A 630 11.51 -10.12 7.26
CA ARG A 630 11.96 -9.35 8.43
C ARG A 630 10.73 -8.71 9.07
N TYR A 631 10.47 -9.00 10.33
CA TYR A 631 9.30 -8.45 11.02
C TYR A 631 9.69 -7.44 12.09
N PHE A 632 8.77 -6.52 12.38
CA PHE A 632 8.89 -5.51 13.42
C PHE A 632 7.65 -5.51 14.28
N THR A 633 7.83 -5.55 15.60
CA THR A 633 6.72 -5.55 16.57
C THR A 633 6.41 -4.17 17.14
N VAL A 634 7.29 -3.21 16.90
CA VAL A 634 7.16 -1.81 17.33
C VAL A 634 7.23 -0.92 16.09
N ILE A 635 6.21 -0.08 15.91
CA ILE A 635 6.10 0.83 14.76
C ILE A 635 7.32 1.74 14.65
N ASP A 636 7.81 2.28 15.76
CA ASP A 636 8.93 3.23 15.71
C ASP A 636 10.24 2.56 15.31
N ASP A 637 10.42 1.27 15.61
CA ASP A 637 11.59 0.51 15.15
C ASP A 637 11.47 0.19 13.65
N PHE A 638 10.26 -0.13 13.16
CA PHE A 638 10.01 -0.21 11.72
C PHE A 638 10.29 1.13 11.03
N LYS A 639 9.84 2.26 11.60
CA LYS A 639 10.12 3.60 11.05
C LYS A 639 11.62 3.89 11.05
N LYS A 640 12.36 3.54 12.11
CA LYS A 640 13.83 3.67 12.14
C LYS A 640 14.47 2.83 11.03
N TYR A 641 14.04 1.58 10.85
CA TYR A 641 14.51 0.75 9.74
C TYR A 641 14.23 1.42 8.39
N VAL A 642 13.00 1.85 8.15
CA VAL A 642 12.62 2.52 6.90
C VAL A 642 13.46 3.78 6.69
N MET A 643 13.58 4.63 7.69
CA MET A 643 14.30 5.90 7.54
C MET A 643 15.80 5.67 7.39
N ARG A 644 16.43 4.87 8.26
CA ARG A 644 17.88 4.71 8.32
C ARG A 644 18.44 3.75 7.28
N GLU A 645 17.79 2.59 7.10
CA GLU A 645 18.28 1.52 6.22
C GLU A 645 17.67 1.59 4.81
N VAL A 646 16.40 1.98 4.67
CA VAL A 646 15.72 2.03 3.36
C VAL A 646 15.85 3.40 2.68
N LEU A 647 15.77 4.49 3.45
CA LEU A 647 15.79 5.87 2.94
C LEU A 647 17.10 6.63 3.19
N GLY A 648 18.06 6.03 3.91
CA GLY A 648 19.41 6.59 4.12
C GLY A 648 19.49 7.76 5.13
N GLU A 649 18.44 7.99 5.92
CA GLU A 649 18.38 8.99 6.99
C GLU A 649 19.00 8.46 8.28
N HIS A 650 20.33 8.29 8.28
CA HIS A 650 21.06 7.54 9.31
C HIS A 650 20.79 8.00 10.76
N TYR A 651 20.57 9.29 11.01
CA TYR A 651 20.35 9.85 12.35
C TYR A 651 18.86 9.91 12.79
N PHE A 652 17.93 9.40 11.97
CA PHE A 652 16.50 9.48 12.28
C PHE A 652 16.17 8.85 13.65
N GLY A 653 15.45 9.59 14.50
CA GLY A 653 15.07 9.14 15.84
C GLY A 653 16.14 9.31 16.92
N LEU A 654 17.29 9.92 16.60
CA LEU A 654 18.28 10.37 17.59
C LEU A 654 18.05 11.84 17.98
N PRO A 655 18.52 12.28 19.15
CA PRO A 655 18.55 13.69 19.52
C PRO A 655 19.39 14.52 18.55
N GLU A 656 19.08 15.80 18.39
CA GLU A 656 19.74 16.70 17.43
C GLU A 656 21.26 16.75 17.56
N TRP A 657 21.79 16.66 18.79
CA TRP A 657 23.23 16.65 19.04
C TRP A 657 23.96 15.41 18.51
N ALA A 658 23.22 14.33 18.21
CA ALA A 658 23.81 13.11 17.65
C ALA A 658 24.27 13.29 16.19
N ASN A 659 23.80 14.34 15.50
CA ASN A 659 24.21 14.66 14.13
C ASN A 659 25.71 15.03 14.04
N ASP A 660 26.31 15.42 15.17
CA ASP A 660 27.72 15.80 15.26
C ASP A 660 28.65 14.60 15.55
N VAL A 661 28.10 13.39 15.65
CA VAL A 661 28.82 12.14 15.98
C VAL A 661 28.98 11.30 14.72
N ASP A 662 30.13 10.65 14.49
CA ASP A 662 30.32 9.73 13.37
C ASP A 662 29.21 8.67 13.30
N GLY A 663 28.61 8.48 12.12
CA GLY A 663 27.52 7.53 11.90
C GLY A 663 27.83 6.08 12.29
N LYS A 664 29.11 5.68 12.37
CA LYS A 664 29.52 4.37 12.90
C LYS A 664 29.17 4.17 14.38
N MET A 665 28.97 5.26 15.12
CA MET A 665 28.64 5.28 16.54
C MET A 665 27.13 5.22 16.83
N ILE A 666 26.28 5.29 15.79
CA ILE A 666 24.81 5.24 15.93
C ILE A 666 24.35 4.03 16.78
N PRO A 667 24.87 2.80 16.60
CA PRO A 667 24.47 1.66 17.43
C PRO A 667 24.77 1.88 18.92
N LEU A 668 25.91 2.50 19.24
CA LEU A 668 26.27 2.85 20.62
C LEU A 668 25.35 3.93 21.17
N LEU A 669 25.01 4.95 20.38
CA LEU A 669 24.10 6.02 20.78
C LEU A 669 22.69 5.49 21.09
N ASP A 670 22.13 4.61 20.24
CA ASP A 670 20.84 3.96 20.51
C ASP A 670 20.90 3.17 21.82
N TYR A 671 21.98 2.42 22.04
CA TYR A 671 22.19 1.63 23.25
C TYR A 671 22.24 2.51 24.53
N LEU A 672 22.94 3.65 24.47
CA LEU A 672 23.09 4.58 25.60
C LEU A 672 21.78 5.34 25.89
N LEU A 673 21.08 5.78 24.85
CA LEU A 673 19.81 6.49 24.96
C LEU A 673 18.71 5.58 25.54
N ALA A 674 18.67 4.31 25.14
CA ALA A 674 17.75 3.32 25.70
C ALA A 674 17.92 3.14 27.22
N ARG A 675 19.12 3.40 27.76
CA ARG A 675 19.45 3.34 29.20
C ARG A 675 19.39 4.69 29.91
N GLN A 676 18.92 5.74 29.22
CA GLN A 676 18.80 7.10 29.75
C GLN A 676 20.12 7.65 30.32
N VAL A 677 21.24 7.28 29.70
CA VAL A 677 22.55 7.82 30.07
C VAL A 677 22.59 9.33 29.82
N SER A 678 23.25 10.08 30.71
CA SER A 678 23.41 11.53 30.59
C SER A 678 24.01 11.93 29.24
N ARG A 679 23.60 13.08 28.69
CA ARG A 679 24.09 13.58 27.39
C ARG A 679 25.63 13.71 27.38
N PRO A 680 26.35 13.12 26.39
CA PRO A 680 27.77 13.35 26.21
C PRO A 680 28.06 14.72 25.57
N VAL A 681 29.27 15.22 25.78
CA VAL A 681 29.89 16.26 24.94
C VAL A 681 30.47 15.57 23.71
N CYS A 682 30.07 16.02 22.53
CA CYS A 682 30.54 15.47 21.25
C CYS A 682 31.76 16.28 20.77
N GLY A 683 32.79 15.61 20.25
CA GLY A 683 34.03 16.29 19.78
C GLY A 683 34.78 17.01 20.90
N TYR A 684 34.97 16.35 22.05
CA TYR A 684 35.65 16.95 23.20
C TYR A 684 37.15 17.04 22.97
N GLU A 685 37.65 18.25 22.79
CA GLU A 685 39.07 18.54 22.58
C GLU A 685 39.82 18.70 23.92
N PHE A 686 40.98 18.07 24.02
CA PHE A 686 41.99 18.36 25.04
C PHE A 686 42.92 19.44 24.51
N GLN A 687 43.09 20.52 25.26
CA GLN A 687 44.01 21.61 24.93
C GLN A 687 45.24 21.61 25.84
N SER A 688 46.40 21.94 25.28
CA SER A 688 47.64 22.19 26.04
C SER A 688 47.57 23.51 26.81
N GLU A 689 48.53 23.76 27.71
CA GLU A 689 48.66 25.05 28.42
C GLU A 689 48.82 26.25 27.47
N ASN A 690 49.20 26.01 26.21
CA ASN A 690 49.38 27.01 25.18
C ASN A 690 48.15 27.13 24.24
N GLY A 691 47.07 26.38 24.48
CA GLY A 691 45.84 26.41 23.68
C GLY A 691 45.86 25.52 22.42
N GLU A 692 46.85 24.64 22.24
CA GLU A 692 46.89 23.71 21.11
C GLU A 692 46.07 22.44 21.41
N VAL A 693 45.26 21.98 20.45
CA VAL A 693 44.51 20.73 20.56
C VAL A 693 45.47 19.54 20.50
N ILE A 694 45.54 18.78 21.59
CA ILE A 694 46.44 17.64 21.79
C ILE A 694 45.72 16.28 21.79
N GLY A 695 44.39 16.26 21.66
CA GLY A 695 43.60 15.05 21.53
C GLY A 695 42.11 15.36 21.45
N GLU A 696 41.32 14.47 20.88
CA GLU A 696 39.89 14.65 20.71
C GLU A 696 39.16 13.34 21.04
N LEU A 697 38.05 13.46 21.76
CA LEU A 697 37.13 12.35 22.05
C LEU A 697 35.83 12.58 21.30
N GLU A 698 35.38 11.55 20.60
CA GLU A 698 34.13 11.59 19.85
C GLU A 698 32.95 11.80 20.80
N LEU A 699 32.96 11.08 21.93
CA LEU A 699 31.99 11.23 23.03
C LEU A 699 32.73 11.38 24.35
N ALA A 700 32.35 12.35 25.16
CA ALA A 700 32.93 12.58 26.48
C ALA A 700 31.89 12.89 27.55
N TRP A 701 32.16 12.44 28.78
CA TRP A 701 31.48 12.85 30.00
C TRP A 701 32.51 13.51 30.94
N PRO A 702 32.77 14.82 30.78
CA PRO A 702 33.86 15.49 31.46
C PRO A 702 33.78 15.42 32.99
N GLU A 703 32.58 15.46 33.55
CA GLU A 703 32.36 15.35 34.99
C GLU A 703 32.78 14.00 35.55
N LYS A 704 32.66 12.93 34.75
CA LYS A 704 33.03 11.55 35.13
C LYS A 704 34.41 11.16 34.62
N LYS A 705 35.04 12.00 33.81
CA LYS A 705 36.30 11.73 33.12
C LYS A 705 36.26 10.42 32.32
N ILE A 706 35.18 10.20 31.57
CA ILE A 706 35.01 9.03 30.69
C ILE A 706 34.84 9.50 29.26
N GLY A 707 35.38 8.79 28.28
CA GLY A 707 35.07 9.07 26.88
C GLY A 707 35.45 7.97 25.90
N VAL A 708 35.05 8.16 24.64
CA VAL A 708 35.23 7.20 23.55
C VAL A 708 36.06 7.85 22.45
N TRP A 709 37.03 7.09 21.94
CA TRP A 709 37.99 7.53 20.93
C TRP A 709 37.84 6.74 19.62
N THR A 710 37.96 7.42 18.47
CA THR A 710 37.64 6.86 17.13
C THR A 710 38.87 6.71 16.20
N GLN A 711 40.09 6.81 16.74
CA GLN A 711 41.36 6.71 15.99
C GLN A 711 41.55 7.73 14.84
N ARG A 712 40.71 8.76 14.73
CA ARG A 712 40.89 9.87 13.77
C ARG A 712 41.78 10.95 14.37
N GLY A 713 43.08 10.91 14.07
CA GLY A 713 44.04 11.96 14.47
C GLY A 713 45.47 11.43 14.61
N ASN A 714 46.47 12.29 14.44
CA ASN A 714 47.90 11.94 14.49
C ASN A 714 48.23 11.09 15.74
N GLU A 715 48.86 9.92 15.52
CA GLU A 715 49.23 8.90 16.53
C GLU A 715 50.22 9.37 17.63
N LEU A 716 50.45 10.67 17.82
CA LEU A 716 51.40 11.14 18.82
C LEU A 716 50.75 11.37 20.19
N ASN A 717 50.93 10.37 21.06
CA ASN A 717 50.91 10.47 22.53
C ASN A 717 49.55 10.49 23.27
N ILE A 718 48.73 9.45 23.11
CA ILE A 718 47.97 8.96 24.28
C ILE A 718 48.85 7.97 25.05
N ASN A 719 50.07 8.38 25.38
CA ASN A 719 50.90 7.59 26.27
C ASN A 719 50.54 7.98 27.70
N THR A 720 49.85 7.06 28.38
CA THR A 720 49.32 7.09 29.75
C THR A 720 48.15 8.03 30.02
N ARG A 721 46.92 7.47 30.04
CA ARG A 721 45.70 7.98 30.72
C ARG A 721 45.74 9.49 31.00
N LEU A 722 45.38 10.31 30.02
CA LEU A 722 45.25 11.76 30.18
C LEU A 722 44.52 12.06 31.51
N GLN A 723 45.27 12.49 32.52
CA GLN A 723 44.81 13.02 33.81
C GLN A 723 43.64 12.28 34.50
N GLY A 724 43.73 10.95 34.57
CA GLY A 724 42.75 10.12 35.28
C GLY A 724 41.43 9.90 34.53
N TRP A 725 41.42 10.09 33.20
CA TRP A 725 40.31 9.70 32.34
C TRP A 725 40.32 8.22 32.00
N LEU A 726 39.13 7.64 31.90
CA LEU A 726 38.88 6.30 31.40
C LEU A 726 38.41 6.41 29.95
N VAL A 727 39.30 6.08 29.01
CA VAL A 727 39.06 6.20 27.57
C VAL A 727 38.88 4.81 26.99
N TYR A 728 37.82 4.64 26.21
CA TYR A 728 37.52 3.42 25.49
C TYR A 728 37.72 3.59 23.98
N ASP A 729 38.22 2.55 23.32
CA ASP A 729 38.25 2.51 21.88
C ASP A 729 36.83 2.28 21.32
N MET A 730 36.48 2.98 20.24
CA MET A 730 35.17 2.88 19.59
C MET A 730 34.81 1.42 19.27
N GLN A 731 35.75 0.63 18.75
CA GLN A 731 35.47 -0.73 18.34
C GLN A 731 35.18 -1.62 19.56
N GLU A 732 35.90 -1.39 20.67
CA GLU A 732 35.69 -2.11 21.93
C GLU A 732 34.29 -1.86 22.51
N VAL A 733 33.80 -0.61 22.49
CA VAL A 733 32.46 -0.28 23.02
C VAL A 733 31.34 -0.61 22.04
N LEU A 734 31.61 -0.72 20.74
CA LEU A 734 30.64 -1.25 19.79
C LEU A 734 30.47 -2.77 19.94
N GLU A 735 31.55 -3.50 20.21
CA GLU A 735 31.52 -4.95 20.47
C GLU A 735 30.95 -5.28 21.86
N ASN A 736 31.19 -4.43 22.86
CA ASN A 736 30.67 -4.59 24.21
C ASN A 736 30.26 -3.26 24.87
N PRO A 737 29.05 -2.76 24.56
CA PRO A 737 28.57 -1.46 25.05
C PRO A 737 28.38 -1.40 26.58
N ASP A 738 28.19 -2.55 27.25
CA ASP A 738 28.02 -2.62 28.70
C ASP A 738 29.28 -2.13 29.44
N LEU A 739 30.46 -2.19 28.82
CA LEU A 739 31.71 -1.66 29.39
C LEU A 739 31.61 -0.15 29.67
N LEU A 740 31.08 0.59 28.70
CA LEU A 740 30.89 2.04 28.80
C LEU A 740 29.75 2.37 29.77
N ASN A 741 28.65 1.63 29.72
CA ASN A 741 27.53 1.85 30.63
C ASN A 741 27.92 1.64 32.10
N PHE A 742 28.63 0.55 32.40
CA PHE A 742 29.10 0.26 33.76
C PHE A 742 30.09 1.31 34.28
N ALA A 743 30.94 1.85 33.40
CA ALA A 743 31.82 2.95 33.76
C ALA A 743 31.04 4.23 34.10
N LEU A 744 29.96 4.50 33.35
CA LEU A 744 29.13 5.68 33.56
C LEU A 744 28.17 5.55 34.75
N GLU A 745 27.86 4.35 35.23
CA GLU A 745 27.04 4.12 36.43
C GLU A 745 27.82 4.23 37.74
N LYS A 746 29.15 4.08 37.70
CA LYS A 746 30.05 4.32 38.84
C LYS A 746 30.31 5.80 39.06
#